data_AF-A0A850PJ62-F1
#
_entry.id   AF-A0A850PJ62-F1
#
_cell.length_a   1.000
_cell.length_b   1.000
_cell.length_c   1.000
_cell.angle_alpha   90.00
_cell.angle_beta   90.00
_cell.angle_gamma   90.00
#
_symmetry.space_group_name_H-M   'P 1'
#
loop_
_entity.id
_entity.type
_entity.pdbx_description
1 polymer ?
#
loop_
_entity_poly.entity_id
_entity_poly.type
_entity_poly.pdbx_seq_one_letter_code
_entity_poly.pdbx_strand_id
1 'polypeptide(L)'
;MGEEPLLAAVRVLDLASGAGDGVSRILADLGAEVLKIEQPGESSVRRAAPSVAGVGITFLLNNANKRCAQLDPDRPDDCRRLISLAGSADIVIDSGTVSGTAAFGTSCRALSEEFGHLVTLSVTDFGTTGPHASWCATDAVFYALSSALSRTGPTSGTPVLPPDGVASATAAVQAAWAVLAAYFHRLRSGTGDFIDFSRFEAVVQALDPPFGSEGQAAVGLRATTELWRGRPRNQQIYPIFECSDGFVRICLLSARQWRGMRAWLGEPAQFAGPEFDTIAARYAASGELNAAIAELFAPETMADLVTQGQARGVPIAAVLTPTEALSAEHFRSVGALSEATLAPDVTVTVPVGPLVVDGHHHGYRHAAPPAGTDEPEWSVPRPSPSPAGDSWHPSRPFDGIRILDLGVIVAGGELGRLFADLGAEVIKVESPVYPDGLRQAPPGRPMSRSWALTHRNEYSLGLDLRHRSGAELFGRLVEGADAVFANFKPGTLAALGFSYDRLRALNPAIVLAESSAFGDRGPWSAQMGYGPLVRASTGITRLWTSRDAEPDTFYDATTIFPDHVVGRLTAIAAVGALIRRTRTGAGAHVHISQAEAAINQLAGAYVTESAAAAGISVVGDETIHAVCPCAGDDEWCVISIPDAQRGTVAGLMGDTDLPGDRAEVITALSRWTANRDKHEVAARLQGLGVAAAPMNRAADVAADPQIISRRLLTDMVHPLLDTPIPSETGPAPYVGIPRSELRPAPMPGEHTRMVCQKALGLSAAQIDGLIADGALFTYENQSEKGLP
;
A
#
# COMPACT_ATOMS: atom_id res chain seq x y z
N MET A 1 -28.10 1.63 18.80
CA MET A 1 -27.60 0.26 18.58
C MET A 1 -26.25 0.45 17.92
N GLY A 2 -25.14 0.11 18.57
CA GLY A 2 -23.82 0.24 17.95
C GLY A 2 -23.73 -0.72 16.78
N GLU A 3 -23.32 -0.24 15.61
CA GLU A 3 -23.11 -1.11 14.46
C GLU A 3 -21.98 -2.10 14.76
N GLU A 4 -22.23 -3.35 14.43
CA GLU A 4 -21.29 -4.43 14.69
C GLU A 4 -20.00 -4.24 13.87
N PRO A 5 -18.80 -4.35 14.48
CA PRO A 5 -17.53 -4.27 13.76
C PRO A 5 -17.45 -5.26 12.59
N LEU A 6 -16.64 -4.92 11.57
CA LEU A 6 -16.53 -5.73 10.35
C LEU A 6 -16.13 -7.19 10.65
N LEU A 7 -15.24 -7.40 11.62
CA LEU A 7 -14.73 -8.72 12.01
C LEU A 7 -15.14 -9.18 13.42
N ALA A 8 -16.25 -8.70 13.98
CA ALA A 8 -16.65 -8.92 15.38
C ALA A 8 -16.72 -10.38 15.89
N ALA A 9 -16.77 -11.38 14.99
CA ALA A 9 -16.79 -12.80 15.34
C ALA A 9 -15.56 -13.59 14.88
N VAL A 10 -14.50 -12.90 14.43
CA VAL A 10 -13.27 -13.53 13.96
C VAL A 10 -12.29 -13.65 15.12
N ARG A 11 -11.80 -14.86 15.36
CA ARG A 11 -10.79 -15.15 16.39
C ARG A 11 -9.41 -15.31 15.77
N VAL A 12 -8.46 -14.51 16.21
CA VAL A 12 -7.08 -14.53 15.72
C VAL A 12 -6.15 -14.88 16.88
N LEU A 13 -5.42 -15.99 16.73
CA LEU A 13 -4.35 -16.34 17.66
C LEU A 13 -3.04 -15.78 17.12
N ASP A 14 -2.45 -14.86 17.88
CA ASP A 14 -1.28 -14.09 17.46
C ASP A 14 -0.03 -14.53 18.24
N LEU A 15 0.85 -15.26 17.57
CA LEU A 15 2.19 -15.61 18.04
C LEU A 15 3.28 -14.76 17.36
N ALA A 16 2.88 -13.76 16.58
CA ALA A 16 3.82 -12.91 15.89
C ALA A 16 4.64 -12.07 16.88
N SER A 17 5.79 -11.63 16.40
CA SER A 17 6.65 -10.68 17.08
C SER A 17 7.28 -9.71 16.08
N GLY A 18 7.57 -8.49 16.55
CA GLY A 18 8.26 -7.47 15.75
C GLY A 18 7.43 -7.06 14.55
N ALA A 19 7.98 -7.23 13.35
CA ALA A 19 7.31 -6.82 12.11
C ALA A 19 6.02 -7.61 11.80
N GLY A 20 5.83 -8.80 12.40
CA GLY A 20 4.58 -9.56 12.25
C GLY A 20 3.42 -9.00 13.08
N ASP A 21 3.69 -8.23 14.14
CA ASP A 21 2.65 -7.69 15.03
C ASP A 21 1.66 -6.77 14.30
N GLY A 22 2.12 -6.05 13.27
CA GLY A 22 1.31 -5.13 12.48
C GLY A 22 0.21 -5.83 11.66
N VAL A 23 0.33 -7.13 11.38
CA VAL A 23 -0.68 -7.87 10.60
C VAL A 23 -1.95 -8.05 11.42
N SER A 24 -1.81 -8.60 12.62
CA SER A 24 -2.94 -8.84 13.53
C SER A 24 -3.50 -7.53 14.10
N ARG A 25 -2.70 -6.45 14.15
CA ARG A 25 -3.17 -5.09 14.45
C ARG A 25 -4.28 -4.64 13.52
N ILE A 26 -4.11 -4.83 12.21
CA ILE A 26 -5.11 -4.44 11.19
C ILE A 26 -6.41 -5.23 11.40
N LEU A 27 -6.31 -6.52 11.73
CA LEU A 27 -7.48 -7.36 12.02
C LEU A 27 -8.20 -6.91 13.32
N ALA A 28 -7.44 -6.52 14.35
CA ALA A 28 -7.99 -5.96 15.59
C ALA A 28 -8.71 -4.62 15.34
N ASP A 29 -8.19 -3.78 14.45
CA ASP A 29 -8.82 -2.51 14.07
C ASP A 29 -10.19 -2.71 13.41
N LEU A 30 -10.30 -3.72 12.56
CA LEU A 30 -11.57 -4.17 11.97
C LEU A 30 -12.52 -4.85 12.97
N GLY A 31 -12.05 -5.12 14.19
CA GLY A 31 -12.85 -5.64 15.31
C GLY A 31 -12.74 -7.13 15.56
N ALA A 32 -11.73 -7.82 15.01
CA ALA A 32 -11.45 -9.21 15.37
C ALA A 32 -11.03 -9.33 16.84
N GLU A 33 -11.37 -10.46 17.48
CA GLU A 33 -10.79 -10.83 18.76
C GLU A 33 -9.38 -11.38 18.53
N VAL A 34 -8.37 -10.56 18.81
CA VAL A 34 -6.95 -10.95 18.69
C VAL A 34 -6.40 -11.29 20.06
N LEU A 35 -6.04 -12.55 20.26
CA LEU A 35 -5.36 -13.05 21.46
C LEU A 35 -3.87 -13.23 21.16
N LYS A 36 -3.06 -12.29 21.65
CA LYS A 36 -1.60 -12.41 21.60
C LYS A 36 -1.09 -13.35 22.68
N ILE A 37 -0.27 -14.31 22.29
CA ILE A 37 0.45 -15.19 23.21
C ILE A 37 1.88 -14.68 23.37
N GLU A 38 2.26 -14.35 24.60
CA GLU A 38 3.66 -14.08 24.96
C GLU A 38 4.20 -15.21 25.84
N GLN A 39 5.50 -15.43 25.78
CA GLN A 39 6.16 -16.33 26.72
C GLN A 39 6.36 -15.63 28.08
N PRO A 40 6.43 -16.35 29.20
CA PRO A 40 6.79 -15.77 30.49
C PRO A 40 8.16 -15.09 30.43
N GLY A 41 8.29 -13.97 31.15
CA GLY A 41 9.53 -13.18 31.21
C GLY A 41 9.39 -11.78 30.63
N GLU A 42 10.46 -11.00 30.73
CA GLU A 42 10.48 -9.63 30.19
C GLU A 42 10.76 -9.66 28.69
N SER A 43 9.77 -9.25 27.90
CA SER A 43 9.89 -9.14 26.45
C SER A 43 10.63 -7.87 26.06
N SER A 44 11.85 -8.01 25.51
CA SER A 44 12.68 -6.87 25.09
C SER A 44 12.01 -6.00 24.02
N VAL A 45 11.13 -6.57 23.19
CA VAL A 45 10.40 -5.82 22.16
C VAL A 45 9.45 -4.78 22.73
N ARG A 46 8.99 -4.94 23.99
CA ARG A 46 8.14 -3.95 24.67
C ARG A 46 8.88 -2.65 25.01
N ARG A 47 10.22 -2.69 25.04
CA ARG A 47 11.09 -1.54 25.34
C ARG A 47 12.06 -1.22 24.19
N ALA A 48 11.91 -1.88 23.04
CA ALA A 48 12.79 -1.69 21.90
C ALA A 48 12.68 -0.26 21.37
N ALA A 49 13.82 0.25 20.89
CA ALA A 49 13.87 1.54 20.23
C ALA A 49 13.13 1.50 18.87
N PRO A 50 12.52 2.62 18.42
CA PRO A 50 12.39 3.87 19.16
C PRO A 50 11.42 3.74 20.34
N SER A 51 11.82 4.32 21.48
CA SER A 51 11.03 4.32 22.71
C SER A 51 10.79 5.73 23.23
N VAL A 52 9.61 5.94 23.82
CA VAL A 52 9.22 7.19 24.48
C VAL A 52 8.93 6.87 25.94
N ALA A 53 9.58 7.59 26.86
CA ALA A 53 9.50 7.35 28.29
C ALA A 53 9.76 5.86 28.68
N GLY A 54 10.64 5.18 27.96
CA GLY A 54 10.99 3.77 28.18
C GLY A 54 10.01 2.73 27.60
N VAL A 55 8.97 3.18 26.88
CA VAL A 55 8.00 2.32 26.20
C VAL A 55 8.31 2.25 24.71
N GLY A 56 8.49 1.05 24.16
CA GLY A 56 8.74 0.84 22.74
C GLY A 56 7.50 1.18 21.91
N ILE A 57 7.60 2.21 21.06
CA ILE A 57 6.44 2.76 20.33
C ILE A 57 5.93 1.80 19.28
N THR A 58 6.82 1.11 18.56
CA THR A 58 6.43 0.12 17.54
C THR A 58 5.60 -1.01 18.16
N PHE A 59 6.02 -1.55 19.31
CA PHE A 59 5.27 -2.58 20.01
C PHE A 59 3.90 -2.07 20.47
N LEU A 60 3.85 -0.89 21.08
CA LEU A 60 2.62 -0.28 21.57
C LEU A 60 1.58 -0.15 20.45
N LEU A 61 1.98 0.43 19.33
CA LEU A 61 1.07 0.71 18.20
C LEU A 61 0.65 -0.58 17.50
N ASN A 62 1.58 -1.50 17.24
CA ASN A 62 1.28 -2.76 16.56
C ASN A 62 0.55 -3.77 17.46
N ASN A 63 0.46 -3.56 18.77
CA ASN A 63 -0.27 -4.44 19.68
C ASN A 63 -1.49 -3.78 20.33
N ALA A 64 -1.82 -2.55 19.93
CA ALA A 64 -3.08 -1.92 20.30
C ALA A 64 -4.29 -2.74 19.83
N ASN A 65 -5.39 -2.64 20.55
CA ASN A 65 -6.63 -3.41 20.34
C ASN A 65 -6.55 -4.94 20.54
N LYS A 66 -5.39 -5.48 20.97
CA LYS A 66 -5.23 -6.92 21.25
C LYS A 66 -5.51 -7.23 22.72
N ARG A 67 -5.83 -8.50 23.00
CA ARG A 67 -5.71 -9.15 24.31
C ARG A 67 -4.34 -9.81 24.41
N CYS A 68 -3.80 -10.00 25.62
CA CYS A 68 -2.50 -10.63 25.83
C CYS A 68 -2.49 -11.63 26.98
N ALA A 69 -2.30 -12.90 26.65
CA ALA A 69 -2.12 -14.00 27.58
C ALA A 69 -0.68 -14.53 27.54
N GLN A 70 -0.29 -15.27 28.58
CA GLN A 70 1.01 -15.95 28.64
C GLN A 70 0.86 -17.46 28.64
N LEU A 71 1.73 -18.13 27.89
CA LEU A 71 1.88 -19.58 27.87
C LEU A 71 3.35 -19.95 27.89
N ASP A 72 3.73 -20.88 28.76
CA ASP A 72 5.10 -21.35 28.93
C ASP A 72 5.38 -22.56 28.01
N PRO A 73 6.24 -22.44 26.98
CA PRO A 73 6.56 -23.55 26.09
C PRO A 73 7.24 -24.74 26.78
N ASP A 74 7.84 -24.54 27.96
CA ASP A 74 8.45 -25.62 28.73
C ASP A 74 7.41 -26.45 29.52
N ARG A 75 6.15 -26.00 29.57
CA ARG A 75 5.05 -26.69 30.26
C ARG A 75 4.18 -27.46 29.26
N PRO A 76 4.11 -28.81 29.35
CA PRO A 76 3.29 -29.61 28.44
C PRO A 76 1.80 -29.26 28.42
N ASP A 77 1.25 -28.77 29.53
CA ASP A 77 -0.15 -28.29 29.60
C ASP A 77 -0.37 -27.04 28.76
N ASP A 78 0.59 -26.13 28.73
CA ASP A 78 0.51 -24.87 27.99
C ASP A 78 0.68 -25.12 26.48
N CYS A 79 1.55 -26.06 26.08
CA CYS A 79 1.61 -26.53 24.69
C CYS A 79 0.27 -27.13 24.22
N ARG A 80 -0.36 -27.97 25.05
CA ARG A 80 -1.71 -28.50 24.77
C ARG A 80 -2.76 -27.38 24.71
N ARG A 81 -2.66 -26.40 25.59
CA ARG A 81 -3.56 -25.24 25.61
C ARG A 81 -3.43 -24.42 24.32
N LEU A 82 -2.21 -24.18 23.84
CA LEU A 82 -1.99 -23.47 22.58
C LEU A 82 -2.65 -24.20 21.40
N ILE A 83 -2.43 -25.52 21.27
CA ILE A 83 -3.04 -26.32 20.20
C ILE A 83 -4.58 -26.27 20.30
N SER A 84 -5.13 -26.35 21.50
CA SER A 84 -6.58 -26.20 21.73
C SER A 84 -7.12 -24.81 21.35
N LEU A 85 -6.35 -23.75 21.62
CA LEU A 85 -6.69 -22.39 21.19
C LEU A 85 -6.69 -22.30 19.67
N ALA A 86 -5.65 -22.82 19.01
CA ALA A 86 -5.55 -22.87 17.56
C ALA A 86 -6.71 -23.64 16.91
N GLY A 87 -7.10 -24.79 17.46
CA GLY A 87 -8.23 -25.58 16.96
C GLY A 87 -9.62 -24.94 17.09
N SER A 88 -9.70 -23.84 17.84
CA SER A 88 -10.92 -23.03 18.01
C SER A 88 -10.77 -21.59 17.51
N ALA A 89 -9.61 -21.25 16.93
CA ALA A 89 -9.35 -20.00 16.25
C ALA A 89 -9.86 -20.04 14.81
N ASP A 90 -9.92 -18.86 14.19
CA ASP A 90 -10.18 -18.74 12.76
C ASP A 90 -8.90 -18.55 11.95
N ILE A 91 -7.96 -17.82 12.55
CA ILE A 91 -6.68 -17.42 11.96
C ILE A 91 -5.57 -17.63 13.01
N VAL A 92 -4.43 -18.19 12.61
CA VAL A 92 -3.17 -18.16 13.38
C VAL A 92 -2.13 -17.34 12.61
N ILE A 93 -1.47 -16.41 13.29
CA ILE A 93 -0.36 -15.62 12.72
C ILE A 93 0.90 -15.89 13.54
N ASP A 94 2.00 -16.16 12.86
CA ASP A 94 3.31 -16.46 13.43
C ASP A 94 4.40 -15.76 12.62
N SER A 95 5.50 -15.33 13.27
CA SER A 95 6.63 -14.71 12.57
C SER A 95 7.67 -15.73 12.07
N GLY A 96 7.39 -17.03 12.13
CA GLY A 96 8.35 -18.09 11.78
C GLY A 96 9.60 -18.12 12.66
N THR A 97 9.56 -17.46 13.83
CA THR A 97 10.68 -17.39 14.76
C THR A 97 10.68 -18.58 15.71
N VAL A 98 11.85 -18.88 16.30
CA VAL A 98 11.98 -19.92 17.32
C VAL A 98 11.12 -19.67 18.57
N SER A 99 10.71 -18.42 18.79
CA SER A 99 9.83 -17.98 19.89
C SER A 99 8.33 -18.11 19.61
N GLY A 100 7.95 -18.39 18.36
CA GLY A 100 6.56 -18.51 17.93
C GLY A 100 6.00 -19.93 18.12
N THR A 101 5.24 -20.40 17.13
CA THR A 101 4.65 -21.76 17.11
C THR A 101 5.68 -22.87 17.32
N ALA A 102 6.91 -22.68 16.83
CA ALA A 102 8.02 -23.62 16.99
C ALA A 102 8.38 -23.87 18.46
N ALA A 103 8.29 -22.87 19.34
CA ALA A 103 8.57 -23.01 20.77
C ALA A 103 7.66 -24.05 21.44
N PHE A 104 6.42 -24.18 20.94
CA PHE A 104 5.41 -25.09 21.47
C PHE A 104 5.39 -26.45 20.75
N GLY A 105 6.43 -26.74 19.95
CA GLY A 105 6.58 -28.03 19.26
C GLY A 105 5.65 -28.21 18.05
N THR A 106 5.15 -27.13 17.45
CA THR A 106 4.28 -27.15 16.27
C THR A 106 4.73 -26.12 15.22
N SER A 107 3.94 -25.92 14.16
CA SER A 107 4.15 -24.87 13.16
C SER A 107 2.80 -24.43 12.56
N CYS A 108 2.72 -23.25 11.96
CA CYS A 108 1.54 -22.83 11.20
C CYS A 108 1.10 -23.89 10.16
N ARG A 109 2.06 -24.52 9.48
CA ARG A 109 1.75 -25.57 8.50
C ARG A 109 1.14 -26.80 9.17
N ALA A 110 1.74 -27.30 10.25
CA ALA A 110 1.20 -28.44 10.98
C ALA A 110 -0.20 -28.15 11.56
N LEU A 111 -0.42 -26.96 12.10
CA LEU A 111 -1.73 -26.53 12.60
C LEU A 111 -2.79 -26.47 11.49
N SER A 112 -2.43 -26.03 10.28
CA SER A 112 -3.37 -26.04 9.14
C SER A 112 -3.73 -27.44 8.64
N GLU A 113 -2.78 -28.38 8.73
CA GLU A 113 -2.98 -29.79 8.36
C GLU A 113 -3.82 -30.53 9.42
N GLU A 114 -3.66 -30.18 10.70
CA GLU A 114 -4.46 -30.71 11.81
C GLU A 114 -5.89 -30.15 11.83
N PHE A 115 -6.03 -28.83 11.62
CA PHE A 115 -7.31 -28.13 11.64
C PHE A 115 -7.67 -27.62 10.25
N GLY A 116 -8.32 -28.45 9.43
CA GLY A 116 -8.62 -28.13 8.02
C GLY A 116 -9.51 -26.90 7.76
N HIS A 117 -10.01 -26.21 8.79
CA HIS A 117 -10.73 -24.94 8.68
C HIS A 117 -9.83 -23.72 8.96
N LEU A 118 -8.63 -23.94 9.49
CA LEU A 118 -7.79 -22.89 10.02
C LEU A 118 -7.02 -22.19 8.89
N VAL A 119 -7.03 -20.86 8.89
CA VAL A 119 -6.11 -20.09 8.04
C VAL A 119 -4.86 -19.80 8.86
N THR A 120 -3.70 -20.24 8.39
CA THR A 120 -2.44 -19.99 9.11
C THR A 120 -1.49 -19.19 8.23
N LEU A 121 -0.83 -18.20 8.86
CA LEU A 121 0.12 -17.30 8.20
C LEU A 121 1.46 -17.38 8.92
N SER A 122 2.51 -17.78 8.20
CA SER A 122 3.90 -17.65 8.64
C SER A 122 4.54 -16.46 7.93
N VAL A 123 4.85 -15.38 8.66
CA VAL A 123 5.44 -14.14 8.14
C VAL A 123 6.95 -14.14 8.40
N THR A 124 7.76 -14.32 7.35
CA THR A 124 9.21 -14.19 7.46
C THR A 124 9.74 -13.18 6.43
N ASP A 125 11.02 -12.81 6.52
CA ASP A 125 11.60 -11.79 5.63
C ASP A 125 11.59 -12.23 4.17
N PHE A 126 11.90 -13.50 3.92
CA PHE A 126 12.07 -14.05 2.57
C PHE A 126 11.16 -15.26 2.27
N GLY A 127 10.29 -15.66 3.19
CA GLY A 127 9.57 -16.93 3.15
C GLY A 127 10.41 -18.10 3.67
N THR A 128 9.80 -19.26 3.87
CA THR A 128 10.46 -20.42 4.51
C THR A 128 11.27 -21.29 3.53
N THR A 129 11.30 -20.93 2.25
CA THR A 129 11.96 -21.68 1.18
C THR A 129 12.70 -20.76 0.21
N GLY A 130 13.71 -21.29 -0.48
CA GLY A 130 14.49 -20.58 -1.50
C GLY A 130 15.88 -20.11 -1.04
N PRO A 131 16.70 -19.58 -1.96
CA PRO A 131 18.11 -19.24 -1.70
C PRO A 131 18.33 -18.19 -0.59
N HIS A 132 17.39 -17.28 -0.38
CA HIS A 132 17.48 -16.22 0.63
C HIS A 132 16.64 -16.51 1.88
N ALA A 133 16.08 -17.72 2.04
CA ALA A 133 15.19 -18.03 3.17
C ALA A 133 15.81 -17.83 4.56
N SER A 134 17.15 -17.91 4.67
CA SER A 134 17.88 -17.68 5.92
C SER A 134 18.43 -16.25 6.07
N TRP A 135 18.19 -15.37 5.09
CA TRP A 135 18.62 -13.98 5.16
C TRP A 135 17.74 -13.20 6.14
N CYS A 136 18.28 -12.13 6.69
CA CYS A 136 17.55 -11.17 7.53
C CYS A 136 17.43 -9.82 6.82
N ALA A 137 16.37 -9.07 7.14
CA ALA A 137 16.10 -7.78 6.51
C ALA A 137 15.58 -6.72 7.49
N THR A 138 16.02 -5.50 7.24
CA THR A 138 15.41 -4.25 7.70
C THR A 138 14.67 -3.59 6.53
N ASP A 139 13.93 -2.51 6.78
CA ASP A 139 13.32 -1.72 5.69
C ASP A 139 14.37 -1.26 4.67
N ALA A 140 15.56 -0.85 5.14
CA ALA A 140 16.66 -0.46 4.26
C ALA A 140 17.09 -1.58 3.30
N VAL A 141 17.13 -2.82 3.78
CA VAL A 141 17.41 -4.01 2.96
C VAL A 141 16.28 -4.26 1.96
N PHE A 142 15.01 -4.13 2.37
CA PHE A 142 13.89 -4.28 1.45
C PHE A 142 13.88 -3.19 0.36
N TYR A 143 14.25 -1.95 0.68
CA TYR A 143 14.36 -0.87 -0.32
C TYR A 143 15.44 -1.16 -1.36
N ALA A 144 16.57 -1.73 -0.93
CA ALA A 144 17.62 -2.16 -1.84
C ALA A 144 17.12 -3.24 -2.81
N LEU A 145 16.41 -4.26 -2.31
CA LEU A 145 15.98 -5.39 -3.11
C LEU A 145 14.76 -5.11 -4.01
N SER A 146 13.86 -4.20 -3.62
CA SER A 146 12.55 -3.98 -4.27
C SER A 146 12.54 -2.99 -5.43
N SER A 147 13.71 -2.52 -5.86
CA SER A 147 13.91 -1.42 -6.83
C SER A 147 13.61 0.00 -6.34
N ALA A 148 13.06 0.15 -5.14
CA ALA A 148 12.76 1.47 -4.56
C ALA A 148 14.03 2.32 -4.47
N LEU A 149 15.12 1.77 -3.90
CA LEU A 149 16.36 2.50 -3.67
C LEU A 149 17.00 3.03 -4.97
N SER A 150 16.93 2.28 -6.07
CA SER A 150 17.48 2.71 -7.37
C SER A 150 16.77 3.94 -7.97
N ARG A 151 15.67 4.40 -7.37
CA ARG A 151 14.85 5.53 -7.84
C ARG A 151 14.85 6.74 -6.91
N THR A 152 15.52 6.66 -5.78
CA THR A 152 15.55 7.71 -4.75
C THR A 152 16.96 8.23 -4.53
N GLY A 153 17.07 9.53 -4.31
CA GLY A 153 18.33 10.26 -4.22
C GLY A 153 18.66 11.08 -5.46
N PRO A 154 19.79 11.80 -5.47
CA PRO A 154 20.22 12.61 -6.60
C PRO A 154 20.41 11.76 -7.86
N THR A 155 20.26 12.39 -9.03
CA THR A 155 20.38 11.74 -10.35
C THR A 155 21.68 10.91 -10.46
N SER A 156 22.79 11.43 -9.93
CA SER A 156 24.08 10.73 -9.77
C SER A 156 24.58 10.88 -8.32
N GLY A 157 25.41 9.97 -7.84
CA GLY A 157 25.96 9.99 -6.47
C GLY A 157 25.35 8.92 -5.56
N THR A 158 25.25 9.17 -4.27
CA THR A 158 24.72 8.19 -3.29
C THR A 158 23.19 8.12 -3.34
N PRO A 159 22.56 6.94 -3.49
CA PRO A 159 21.12 6.76 -3.31
C PRO A 159 20.67 7.15 -1.90
N VAL A 160 19.42 7.60 -1.77
CA VAL A 160 18.87 8.04 -0.49
C VAL A 160 17.80 7.07 -0.04
N LEU A 161 17.95 6.48 1.14
CA LEU A 161 16.96 5.55 1.67
C LEU A 161 15.60 6.24 1.85
N PRO A 162 14.49 5.58 1.47
CA PRO A 162 13.17 5.96 1.95
C PRO A 162 13.09 5.96 3.48
N PRO A 163 12.09 6.67 4.07
CA PRO A 163 11.88 6.67 5.51
C PRO A 163 11.73 5.25 6.07
N ASP A 164 12.33 5.00 7.22
CA ASP A 164 12.22 3.71 7.91
C ASP A 164 10.77 3.44 8.37
N GLY A 165 10.32 2.20 8.25
CA GLY A 165 8.97 1.75 8.62
C GLY A 165 7.99 1.58 7.45
N VAL A 166 8.16 2.29 6.32
CA VAL A 166 7.21 2.21 5.20
C VAL A 166 7.19 0.81 4.57
N ALA A 167 8.33 0.15 4.39
CA ALA A 167 8.37 -1.20 3.84
C ALA A 167 7.72 -2.21 4.79
N SER A 168 8.03 -2.13 6.09
CA SER A 168 7.41 -2.99 7.10
C SER A 168 5.89 -2.84 7.17
N ALA A 169 5.39 -1.61 7.24
CA ALA A 169 3.97 -1.35 7.31
C ALA A 169 3.24 -1.76 6.02
N THR A 170 3.87 -1.54 4.85
CA THR A 170 3.38 -2.04 3.56
C THR A 170 3.27 -3.56 3.52
N ALA A 171 4.28 -4.28 4.02
CA ALA A 171 4.25 -5.73 4.10
C ALA A 171 3.12 -6.23 5.03
N ALA A 172 2.87 -5.53 6.14
CA ALA A 172 1.77 -5.87 7.04
C ALA A 172 0.39 -5.71 6.39
N VAL A 173 0.19 -4.65 5.61
CA VAL A 173 -1.05 -4.44 4.82
C VAL A 173 -1.23 -5.56 3.81
N GLN A 174 -0.18 -5.92 3.06
CA GLN A 174 -0.26 -7.03 2.10
C GLN A 174 -0.55 -8.38 2.77
N ALA A 175 0.03 -8.65 3.95
CA ALA A 175 -0.24 -9.86 4.71
C ALA A 175 -1.69 -9.92 5.21
N ALA A 176 -2.23 -8.80 5.70
CA ALA A 176 -3.62 -8.72 6.14
C ALA A 176 -4.60 -8.96 4.96
N TRP A 177 -4.30 -8.42 3.78
CA TRP A 177 -5.04 -8.73 2.56
C TRP A 177 -5.00 -10.24 2.24
N ALA A 178 -3.80 -10.83 2.23
CA ALA A 178 -3.63 -12.25 1.90
C ALA A 178 -4.40 -13.18 2.85
N VAL A 179 -4.38 -12.87 4.16
CA VAL A 179 -5.11 -13.61 5.20
C VAL A 179 -6.62 -13.44 5.06
N LEU A 180 -7.13 -12.23 4.83
CA LEU A 180 -8.56 -12.00 4.71
C LEU A 180 -9.14 -12.61 3.43
N ALA A 181 -8.39 -12.64 2.34
CA ALA A 181 -8.78 -13.37 1.13
C ALA A 181 -8.91 -14.88 1.42
N ALA A 182 -7.94 -15.48 2.11
CA ALA A 182 -8.01 -16.89 2.50
C ALA A 182 -9.14 -17.18 3.51
N TYR A 183 -9.36 -16.28 4.47
CA TYR A 183 -10.45 -16.42 5.42
C TYR A 183 -11.82 -16.29 4.74
N PHE A 184 -11.98 -15.36 3.81
CA PHE A 184 -13.20 -15.24 3.03
C PHE A 184 -13.44 -16.47 2.13
N HIS A 185 -12.38 -17.06 1.54
CA HIS A 185 -12.48 -18.35 0.86
C HIS A 185 -12.98 -19.43 1.81
N ARG A 186 -12.35 -19.58 2.98
CA ARG A 186 -12.76 -20.55 4.00
C ARG A 186 -14.23 -20.44 4.39
N LEU A 187 -14.76 -19.22 4.56
CA LEU A 187 -16.18 -19.02 4.86
C LEU A 187 -17.13 -19.60 3.79
N ARG A 188 -16.64 -19.76 2.55
CA ARG A 188 -17.43 -20.19 1.39
C ARG A 188 -17.12 -21.62 0.95
N SER A 189 -15.87 -22.06 1.09
CA SER A 189 -15.39 -23.39 0.69
C SER A 189 -15.47 -24.40 1.85
N GLY A 190 -15.42 -23.91 3.10
CA GLY A 190 -15.31 -24.72 4.31
C GLY A 190 -13.87 -25.10 4.68
N THR A 191 -12.88 -24.79 3.84
CA THR A 191 -11.48 -25.18 4.04
C THR A 191 -10.60 -23.98 4.30
N GLY A 192 -9.74 -24.08 5.31
CA GLY A 192 -8.67 -23.11 5.58
C GLY A 192 -7.52 -23.23 4.57
N ASP A 193 -6.42 -22.53 4.84
CA ASP A 193 -5.23 -22.53 3.98
C ASP A 193 -3.98 -22.20 4.81
N PHE A 194 -2.81 -22.58 4.29
CA PHE A 194 -1.51 -22.17 4.82
C PHE A 194 -0.85 -21.16 3.88
N ILE A 195 -0.37 -20.06 4.47
CA ILE A 195 0.29 -18.97 3.76
C ILE A 195 1.75 -18.88 4.22
N ASP A 196 2.67 -19.21 3.32
CA ASP A 196 4.12 -18.99 3.50
C ASP A 196 4.49 -17.60 2.99
N PHE A 197 4.41 -16.61 3.87
CA PHE A 197 4.47 -15.19 3.49
C PHE A 197 5.89 -14.62 3.61
N SER A 198 6.31 -13.91 2.56
CA SER A 198 7.58 -13.20 2.48
C SER A 198 7.36 -11.69 2.50
N ARG A 199 7.95 -11.00 3.49
CA ARG A 199 7.93 -9.53 3.55
C ARG A 199 8.62 -8.91 2.33
N PHE A 200 9.69 -9.53 1.83
CA PHE A 200 10.36 -9.07 0.62
C PHE A 200 9.42 -9.08 -0.60
N GLU A 201 8.71 -10.18 -0.82
CA GLU A 201 7.73 -10.30 -1.92
C GLU A 201 6.63 -9.25 -1.78
N ALA A 202 6.14 -9.04 -0.57
CA ALA A 202 5.13 -8.04 -0.28
C ALA A 202 5.58 -6.62 -0.62
N VAL A 203 6.82 -6.25 -0.26
CA VAL A 203 7.38 -4.93 -0.58
C VAL A 203 7.53 -4.76 -2.10
N VAL A 204 7.99 -5.81 -2.81
CA VAL A 204 8.07 -5.82 -4.28
C VAL A 204 6.70 -5.60 -4.93
N GLN A 205 5.64 -6.16 -4.38
CA GLN A 205 4.28 -6.06 -4.93
C GLN A 205 3.56 -4.74 -4.58
N ALA A 206 3.83 -4.18 -3.40
CA ALA A 206 2.92 -3.20 -2.79
C ALA A 206 3.54 -1.84 -2.48
N LEU A 207 4.87 -1.72 -2.35
CA LEU A 207 5.49 -0.43 -2.03
C LEU A 207 5.58 0.46 -3.27
N ASP A 208 6.29 -0.03 -4.29
CA ASP A 208 6.49 0.69 -5.54
C ASP A 208 6.79 -0.32 -6.65
N PRO A 209 5.79 -1.13 -7.06
CA PRO A 209 6.01 -2.34 -7.83
C PRO A 209 6.66 -2.07 -9.19
N PRO A 210 7.82 -2.70 -9.49
CA PRO A 210 8.47 -2.54 -10.80
C PRO A 210 7.65 -3.14 -11.96
N PHE A 211 6.68 -4.01 -11.64
CA PHE A 211 5.81 -4.72 -12.58
C PHE A 211 4.32 -4.61 -12.20
N GLY A 212 3.91 -3.43 -11.73
CA GLY A 212 2.52 -3.10 -11.39
C GLY A 212 2.02 -1.84 -12.11
N SER A 213 1.27 -0.98 -11.41
CA SER A 213 1.04 0.37 -11.93
C SER A 213 2.36 1.11 -11.95
N GLU A 214 3.03 1.10 -13.10
CA GLU A 214 4.26 1.85 -13.29
C GLU A 214 3.93 3.35 -13.11
N GLY A 215 4.69 4.03 -12.26
CA GLY A 215 4.68 5.48 -12.20
C GLY A 215 5.29 6.12 -13.45
N GLN A 216 6.14 7.13 -13.30
CA GLN A 216 7.00 7.61 -14.40
C GLN A 216 7.98 6.52 -14.94
N ALA A 217 7.85 5.26 -14.48
CA ALA A 217 8.67 4.10 -14.83
C ALA A 217 8.51 3.60 -16.27
N ALA A 218 7.65 4.20 -17.10
CA ALA A 218 7.66 3.96 -18.56
C ALA A 218 9.00 4.33 -19.25
N VAL A 219 9.95 4.98 -18.56
CA VAL A 219 11.27 5.35 -19.11
C VAL A 219 12.31 4.21 -19.02
N GLY A 220 12.08 3.17 -18.21
CA GLY A 220 13.10 2.16 -17.86
C GLY A 220 13.28 0.98 -18.81
N LEU A 221 12.45 0.82 -19.86
CA LEU A 221 12.46 -0.36 -20.73
C LEU A 221 12.87 -0.02 -22.17
N ARG A 222 14.01 0.66 -22.32
CA ARG A 222 14.74 0.72 -23.61
C ARG A 222 15.75 -0.42 -23.68
N ALA A 223 16.19 -0.79 -24.89
CA ALA A 223 17.15 -1.88 -25.11
C ALA A 223 18.44 -1.70 -24.27
N THR A 224 18.99 -2.81 -23.79
CA THR A 224 20.02 -2.94 -22.75
C THR A 224 21.37 -2.29 -23.05
N THR A 225 21.60 -1.78 -24.25
CA THR A 225 22.91 -1.28 -24.68
C THR A 225 23.10 0.24 -24.56
N GLU A 226 22.08 1.01 -24.14
CA GLU A 226 22.16 2.49 -23.98
C GLU A 226 21.44 3.02 -22.71
N LEU A 227 21.24 2.18 -21.67
CA LEU A 227 20.41 2.55 -20.52
C LEU A 227 21.18 3.38 -19.48
N TRP A 228 20.66 4.57 -19.21
CA TRP A 228 20.96 5.35 -18.02
C TRP A 228 20.76 4.52 -16.74
N ARG A 229 21.82 4.32 -15.95
CA ARG A 229 21.78 3.48 -14.73
C ARG A 229 21.56 4.26 -13.44
N GLY A 230 21.77 5.57 -13.46
CA GLY A 230 21.50 6.45 -12.32
C GLY A 230 20.01 6.61 -12.00
N ARG A 231 19.68 7.41 -10.98
CA ARG A 231 18.29 7.68 -10.58
C ARG A 231 17.56 8.49 -11.66
N PRO A 232 16.22 8.49 -11.68
CA PRO A 232 15.44 9.22 -12.69
C PRO A 232 15.84 10.70 -12.79
N ARG A 233 15.98 11.21 -14.02
CA ARG A 233 16.38 12.60 -14.32
C ARG A 233 15.24 13.61 -14.16
N ASN A 234 14.01 13.14 -14.00
CA ASN A 234 12.79 13.94 -13.90
C ASN A 234 12.36 14.22 -12.46
N GLN A 235 13.32 14.45 -11.57
CA GLN A 235 13.07 14.68 -10.14
C GLN A 235 12.20 15.94 -9.89
N GLN A 236 12.17 16.86 -10.85
CA GLN A 236 11.44 18.13 -10.79
C GLN A 236 10.05 18.09 -11.46
N ILE A 237 9.48 16.91 -11.71
CA ILE A 237 8.13 16.79 -12.29
C ILE A 237 7.03 17.30 -11.36
N TYR A 238 7.25 17.20 -10.04
CA TYR A 238 6.38 17.72 -8.98
C TYR A 238 7.20 18.67 -8.10
N PRO A 239 7.51 19.88 -8.60
CA PRO A 239 8.49 20.76 -7.99
C PRO A 239 8.04 21.25 -6.62
N ILE A 240 9.04 21.47 -5.77
CA ILE A 240 8.91 22.05 -4.43
C ILE A 240 9.55 23.42 -4.46
N PHE A 241 8.88 24.41 -3.88
CA PHE A 241 9.30 25.80 -3.86
C PHE A 241 9.41 26.28 -2.43
N GLU A 242 10.49 27.00 -2.14
CA GLU A 242 10.67 27.74 -0.89
C GLU A 242 9.69 28.92 -0.83
N CYS A 243 9.24 29.23 0.37
CA CYS A 243 8.37 30.36 0.71
C CYS A 243 8.76 30.88 2.10
N SER A 244 8.15 31.97 2.56
CA SER A 244 8.64 32.75 3.72
C SER A 244 8.72 31.97 5.05
N ASP A 245 7.96 30.88 5.19
CA ASP A 245 7.86 30.07 6.41
C ASP A 245 8.07 28.56 6.14
N GLY A 246 8.57 28.16 4.96
CA GLY A 246 8.82 26.75 4.65
C GLY A 246 8.78 26.45 3.16
N PHE A 247 8.11 25.36 2.78
CA PHE A 247 8.05 24.89 1.40
C PHE A 247 6.63 24.51 0.98
N VAL A 248 6.31 24.73 -0.30
CA VAL A 248 5.08 24.24 -0.93
C VAL A 248 5.40 23.36 -2.12
N ARG A 249 4.54 22.37 -2.37
CA ARG A 249 4.60 21.50 -3.54
C ARG A 249 3.42 21.74 -4.46
N ILE A 250 3.64 21.71 -5.77
CA ILE A 250 2.55 21.80 -6.76
C ILE A 250 2.51 20.60 -7.71
N CYS A 251 1.31 20.33 -8.26
CA CYS A 251 1.12 19.35 -9.33
C CYS A 251 0.35 19.98 -10.50
N LEU A 252 0.98 20.08 -11.67
CA LEU A 252 0.38 20.64 -12.90
C LEU A 252 0.21 19.54 -13.94
N LEU A 253 -0.84 18.71 -13.80
CA LEU A 253 -1.05 17.50 -14.61
C LEU A 253 -2.04 17.68 -15.76
N SER A 254 -2.89 18.71 -15.73
CA SER A 254 -3.89 18.98 -16.77
C SER A 254 -3.79 20.40 -17.31
N ALA A 255 -4.29 20.61 -18.53
CA ALA A 255 -4.40 21.93 -19.16
C ALA A 255 -5.14 22.95 -18.28
N ARG A 256 -6.20 22.52 -17.57
CA ARG A 256 -6.95 23.39 -16.66
C ARG A 256 -6.08 23.91 -15.52
N GLN A 257 -5.31 23.03 -14.88
CA GLN A 257 -4.43 23.40 -13.77
C GLN A 257 -3.29 24.30 -14.25
N TRP A 258 -2.74 24.00 -15.43
CA TRP A 258 -1.73 24.83 -16.07
C TRP A 258 -2.24 26.25 -16.33
N ARG A 259 -3.43 26.39 -16.93
CA ARG A 259 -4.04 27.71 -17.19
C ARG A 259 -4.27 28.50 -15.89
N GLY A 260 -4.69 27.83 -14.82
CA GLY A 260 -4.78 28.44 -13.48
C GLY A 260 -3.44 28.97 -12.97
N MET A 261 -2.36 28.19 -13.12
CA MET A 261 -1.01 28.62 -12.73
C MET A 261 -0.49 29.77 -13.60
N ARG A 262 -0.69 29.70 -14.92
CA ARG A 262 -0.28 30.76 -15.85
C ARG A 262 -0.98 32.08 -15.57
N ALA A 263 -2.29 32.03 -15.24
CA ALA A 263 -3.03 33.20 -14.80
C ALA A 263 -2.48 33.76 -13.49
N TRP A 264 -2.06 32.90 -12.55
CA TRP A 264 -1.42 33.34 -11.29
C TRP A 264 -0.07 34.02 -11.53
N LEU A 265 0.71 33.57 -12.53
CA LEU A 265 1.95 34.21 -12.97
C LEU A 265 1.74 35.53 -13.75
N GLY A 266 0.49 35.98 -13.95
CA GLY A 266 0.21 37.21 -14.69
C GLY A 266 0.24 37.06 -16.22
N GLU A 267 -0.08 35.86 -16.74
CA GLU A 267 -0.15 35.57 -18.19
C GLU A 267 1.16 35.85 -18.97
N PRO A 268 2.30 35.27 -18.57
CA PRO A 268 3.58 35.47 -19.26
C PRO A 268 3.53 34.99 -20.72
N ALA A 269 3.89 35.86 -21.66
CA ALA A 269 3.79 35.61 -23.10
C ALA A 269 4.61 34.39 -23.57
N GLN A 270 5.76 34.13 -22.94
CA GLN A 270 6.62 32.98 -23.31
C GLN A 270 5.99 31.61 -23.03
N PHE A 271 4.94 31.54 -22.20
CA PHE A 271 4.22 30.30 -21.88
C PHE A 271 2.76 30.32 -22.40
N ALA A 272 2.45 31.19 -23.37
CA ALA A 272 1.09 31.38 -23.87
C ALA A 272 0.65 30.33 -24.91
N GLY A 273 1.61 29.64 -25.55
CA GLY A 273 1.37 28.71 -26.65
C GLY A 273 0.57 27.46 -26.25
N PRO A 274 -0.23 26.88 -27.17
CA PRO A 274 -1.06 25.70 -26.90
C PRO A 274 -0.26 24.45 -26.54
N GLU A 275 1.01 24.36 -26.92
CA GLU A 275 1.91 23.27 -26.57
C GLU A 275 2.06 23.09 -25.04
N PHE A 276 1.97 24.18 -24.28
CA PHE A 276 2.06 24.17 -22.81
C PHE A 276 0.84 23.57 -22.12
N ASP A 277 -0.23 23.23 -22.83
CA ASP A 277 -1.30 22.41 -22.28
C ASP A 277 -0.83 20.97 -21.99
N THR A 278 0.29 20.54 -22.57
CA THR A 278 0.91 19.22 -22.33
C THR A 278 1.93 19.24 -21.18
N ILE A 279 2.04 18.13 -20.44
CA ILE A 279 3.04 17.98 -19.37
C ILE A 279 4.46 18.05 -19.95
N ALA A 280 4.70 17.43 -21.10
CA ALA A 280 6.02 17.33 -21.73
C ALA A 280 6.61 18.71 -22.08
N ALA A 281 5.80 19.63 -22.63
CA ALA A 281 6.25 20.98 -22.95
C ALA A 281 6.59 21.78 -21.69
N ARG A 282 5.76 21.69 -20.64
CA ARG A 282 6.04 22.36 -19.34
C ARG A 282 7.32 21.84 -18.69
N TYR A 283 7.55 20.53 -18.78
CA TYR A 283 8.77 19.90 -18.27
C TYR A 283 10.01 20.36 -19.07
N ALA A 284 9.92 20.45 -20.40
CA ALA A 284 11.03 20.95 -21.22
C ALA A 284 11.42 22.41 -20.89
N ALA A 285 10.45 23.22 -20.45
CA ALA A 285 10.64 24.61 -20.03
C ALA A 285 10.82 24.79 -18.51
N SER A 286 11.06 23.71 -17.75
CA SER A 286 10.98 23.75 -16.28
C SER A 286 11.98 24.70 -15.64
N GLY A 287 13.15 24.96 -16.25
CA GLY A 287 14.15 25.88 -15.70
C GLY A 287 13.59 27.30 -15.55
N GLU A 288 13.08 27.88 -16.63
CA GLU A 288 12.50 29.23 -16.63
C GLU A 288 11.15 29.26 -15.90
N LEU A 289 10.32 28.24 -16.09
CA LEU A 289 9.00 28.16 -15.45
C LEU A 289 9.14 28.08 -13.93
N ASN A 290 10.00 27.21 -13.41
CA ASN A 290 10.19 27.05 -11.97
C ASN A 290 10.82 28.29 -11.35
N ALA A 291 11.72 29.00 -12.05
CA ALA A 291 12.26 30.27 -11.57
C ALA A 291 11.16 31.33 -11.37
N ALA A 292 10.25 31.46 -12.34
CA ALA A 292 9.12 32.40 -12.24
C ALA A 292 8.15 32.04 -11.10
N ILE A 293 7.88 30.74 -10.89
CA ILE A 293 7.04 30.28 -9.78
C ILE A 293 7.73 30.52 -8.44
N ALA A 294 9.03 30.23 -8.33
CA ALA A 294 9.81 30.46 -7.12
C ALA A 294 9.80 31.93 -6.71
N GLU A 295 9.99 32.86 -7.67
CA GLU A 295 9.93 34.30 -7.41
C GLU A 295 8.55 34.74 -6.88
N LEU A 296 7.46 34.21 -7.46
CA LEU A 296 6.10 34.48 -7.01
C LEU A 296 5.83 33.92 -5.58
N PHE A 297 6.40 32.77 -5.24
CA PHE A 297 6.09 32.07 -3.99
C PHE A 297 6.98 32.48 -2.81
N ALA A 298 8.22 32.91 -3.07
CA ALA A 298 9.19 33.26 -2.05
C ALA A 298 8.69 34.21 -0.94
N PRO A 299 7.93 35.30 -1.22
CA PRO A 299 7.49 36.23 -0.18
C PRO A 299 6.23 35.80 0.58
N GLU A 300 5.54 34.76 0.13
CA GLU A 300 4.23 34.34 0.66
C GLU A 300 4.40 33.27 1.75
N THR A 301 3.38 33.05 2.58
CA THR A 301 3.37 31.93 3.53
C THR A 301 2.85 30.65 2.88
N MET A 302 3.20 29.49 3.42
CA MET A 302 2.65 28.20 2.99
C MET A 302 1.11 28.22 3.00
N ALA A 303 0.51 28.77 4.06
CA ALA A 303 -0.94 28.84 4.23
C ALA A 303 -1.62 29.74 3.19
N ASP A 304 -1.03 30.91 2.90
CA ASP A 304 -1.53 31.84 1.89
C ASP A 304 -1.44 31.23 0.50
N LEU A 305 -0.29 30.61 0.16
CA LEU A 305 -0.10 29.93 -1.11
C LEU A 305 -1.09 28.79 -1.33
N VAL A 306 -1.32 27.96 -0.30
CA VAL A 306 -2.30 26.87 -0.38
C VAL A 306 -3.71 27.42 -0.64
N THR A 307 -4.11 28.47 0.09
CA THR A 307 -5.41 29.14 -0.08
C THR A 307 -5.55 29.73 -1.49
N GLN A 308 -4.50 30.43 -1.96
CA GLN A 308 -4.46 31.08 -3.27
C GLN A 308 -4.51 30.09 -4.42
N GLY A 309 -3.77 28.98 -4.33
CA GLY A 309 -3.76 27.94 -5.37
C GLY A 309 -5.10 27.22 -5.47
N GLN A 310 -5.73 26.91 -4.34
CA GLN A 310 -7.07 26.31 -4.29
C GLN A 310 -8.10 27.19 -5.00
N ALA A 311 -8.10 28.51 -4.72
CA ALA A 311 -9.02 29.46 -5.36
C ALA A 311 -8.84 29.53 -6.89
N ARG A 312 -7.65 29.18 -7.41
CA ARG A 312 -7.30 29.23 -8.83
C ARG A 312 -7.35 27.88 -9.54
N GLY A 313 -7.74 26.81 -8.85
CA GLY A 313 -7.72 25.46 -9.42
C GLY A 313 -6.29 24.95 -9.68
N VAL A 314 -5.31 25.43 -8.91
CA VAL A 314 -3.92 24.95 -8.91
C VAL A 314 -3.73 23.99 -7.72
N PRO A 315 -3.42 22.70 -7.96
CA PRO A 315 -3.13 21.75 -6.89
C PRO A 315 -1.81 22.12 -6.20
N ILE A 316 -1.91 22.47 -4.92
CA ILE A 316 -0.80 22.94 -4.08
C ILE A 316 -0.98 22.40 -2.65
N ALA A 317 0.14 22.07 -1.99
CA ALA A 317 0.17 21.62 -0.60
C ALA A 317 1.38 22.19 0.13
N ALA A 318 1.21 22.48 1.42
CA ALA A 318 2.32 22.77 2.32
C ALA A 318 3.15 21.51 2.56
N VAL A 319 4.47 21.64 2.67
CA VAL A 319 5.39 20.57 3.05
C VAL A 319 5.55 20.59 4.56
N LEU A 320 4.63 19.91 5.27
CA LEU A 320 4.61 19.87 6.73
C LEU A 320 5.72 18.98 7.29
N THR A 321 6.14 19.21 8.52
CA THR A 321 6.86 18.23 9.34
C THR A 321 5.90 17.19 9.93
N PRO A 322 6.39 16.02 10.39
CA PRO A 322 5.54 15.04 11.09
C PRO A 322 4.81 15.63 12.30
N THR A 323 5.47 16.49 13.08
CA THR A 323 4.88 17.18 14.24
C THR A 323 3.76 18.15 13.82
N GLU A 324 3.96 18.92 12.75
CA GLU A 324 2.92 19.80 12.20
C GLU A 324 1.75 19.00 11.61
N ALA A 325 2.02 17.87 10.95
CA ALA A 325 0.99 16.99 10.42
C ALA A 325 0.13 16.37 11.53
N LEU A 326 0.73 15.84 12.60
CA LEU A 326 -0.02 15.41 13.79
C LEU A 326 -0.75 16.57 14.48
N SER A 327 -0.33 17.81 14.21
CA SER A 327 -0.96 19.00 14.75
C SER A 327 -1.95 19.67 13.81
N ALA A 328 -2.21 19.12 12.63
CA ALA A 328 -3.11 19.73 11.67
C ALA A 328 -4.58 19.63 12.13
N GLU A 329 -5.33 20.72 11.96
CA GLU A 329 -6.76 20.78 12.29
C GLU A 329 -7.54 19.67 11.57
N HIS A 330 -7.16 19.34 10.34
CA HIS A 330 -7.82 18.31 9.55
C HIS A 330 -7.96 16.98 10.28
N PHE A 331 -6.83 16.37 10.70
CA PHE A 331 -6.85 15.05 11.34
C PHE A 331 -7.57 15.06 12.70
N ARG A 332 -7.44 16.15 13.47
CA ARG A 332 -8.18 16.29 14.74
C ARG A 332 -9.68 16.40 14.52
N SER A 333 -10.11 17.21 13.56
CA SER A 333 -11.53 17.48 13.29
C SER A 333 -12.31 16.24 12.81
N VAL A 334 -11.62 15.31 12.16
CA VAL A 334 -12.22 14.07 11.64
C VAL A 334 -12.07 12.88 12.58
N GLY A 335 -11.37 13.02 13.71
CA GLY A 335 -11.14 11.92 14.66
C GLY A 335 -10.06 10.93 14.22
N ALA A 336 -9.15 11.33 13.34
CA ALA A 336 -8.04 10.49 12.87
C ALA A 336 -6.85 10.44 13.86
N LEU A 337 -6.92 11.20 14.96
CA LEU A 337 -5.93 11.24 16.03
C LEU A 337 -6.59 10.97 17.38
N SER A 338 -5.88 10.30 18.28
CA SER A 338 -6.29 10.03 19.65
C SER A 338 -5.14 10.28 20.61
N GLU A 339 -5.46 10.53 21.88
CA GLU A 339 -4.46 10.54 22.95
C GLU A 339 -4.23 9.13 23.48
N ALA A 340 -2.96 8.79 23.75
CA ALA A 340 -2.53 7.51 24.31
C ALA A 340 -1.67 7.75 25.55
N THR A 341 -2.04 7.14 26.68
CA THR A 341 -1.22 7.15 27.90
C THR A 341 -0.14 6.08 27.80
N LEU A 342 1.13 6.50 27.76
CA LEU A 342 2.28 5.60 27.66
C LEU A 342 2.76 5.11 29.03
N ALA A 343 2.82 6.02 29.99
CA ALA A 343 3.30 5.80 31.35
C ALA A 343 2.50 6.74 32.28
N PRO A 344 2.59 6.57 33.62
CA PRO A 344 2.00 7.54 34.54
C PRO A 344 2.42 8.96 34.16
N ASP A 345 1.42 9.84 33.97
CA ASP A 345 1.58 11.25 33.58
C ASP A 345 2.22 11.52 32.20
N VAL A 346 2.44 10.50 31.36
CA VAL A 346 2.95 10.67 29.98
C VAL A 346 1.86 10.30 28.98
N THR A 347 1.39 11.31 28.24
CA THR A 347 0.41 11.15 27.16
C THR A 347 1.02 11.63 25.85
N VAL A 348 0.76 10.91 24.77
CA VAL A 348 1.17 11.28 23.41
C VAL A 348 -0.03 11.18 22.46
N THR A 349 -0.03 12.02 21.43
CA THR A 349 -0.98 11.92 20.33
C THR A 349 -0.56 10.79 19.38
N VAL A 350 -1.46 9.86 19.10
CA VAL A 350 -1.27 8.73 18.18
C VAL A 350 -2.28 8.78 17.02
N PRO A 351 -1.90 8.34 15.82
CA PRO A 351 -2.85 8.09 14.74
C PRO A 351 -3.84 6.98 15.12
N VAL A 352 -5.12 7.17 14.78
CA VAL A 352 -6.17 6.16 15.03
C VAL A 352 -6.05 5.02 14.03
N GLY A 353 -6.07 5.33 12.75
CA GLY A 353 -6.17 4.36 11.67
C GLY A 353 -6.91 4.98 10.50
N PRO A 354 -6.67 4.54 9.26
CA PRO A 354 -7.22 5.19 8.07
C PRO A 354 -8.62 4.70 7.67
N LEU A 355 -9.20 3.80 8.47
CA LEU A 355 -10.42 3.08 8.13
C LEU A 355 -11.64 3.82 8.66
N VAL A 356 -12.54 4.24 7.76
CA VAL A 356 -13.86 4.73 8.11
C VAL A 356 -14.90 3.72 7.63
N VAL A 357 -15.80 3.29 8.52
CA VAL A 357 -16.91 2.38 8.20
C VAL A 357 -18.20 3.02 8.68
N ASP A 358 -19.18 3.12 7.78
CA ASP A 358 -20.50 3.67 8.05
C ASP A 358 -20.42 5.05 8.78
N GLY A 359 -19.45 5.87 8.37
CA GLY A 359 -19.17 7.19 8.93
C GLY A 359 -18.40 7.23 10.25
N HIS A 360 -17.85 6.12 10.74
CA HIS A 360 -17.09 6.08 12.00
C HIS A 360 -15.65 5.61 11.77
N HIS A 361 -14.68 6.24 12.43
CA HIS A 361 -13.29 5.79 12.39
C HIS A 361 -13.12 4.48 13.17
N HIS A 362 -12.46 3.51 12.53
CA HIS A 362 -12.06 2.24 13.11
C HIS A 362 -10.53 2.19 13.12
N GLY A 363 -9.96 1.89 14.27
CA GLY A 363 -8.53 2.01 14.51
C GLY A 363 -8.23 1.86 16.00
N TYR A 364 -7.19 2.55 16.47
CA TYR A 364 -6.75 2.60 17.86
C TYR A 364 -7.92 2.94 18.80
N ARG A 365 -8.25 2.00 19.70
CA ARG A 365 -9.26 2.20 20.76
C ARG A 365 -8.61 2.11 22.14
N HIS A 366 -7.66 1.19 22.29
CA HIS A 366 -6.89 1.03 23.52
C HIS A 366 -5.46 0.60 23.22
N ALA A 367 -4.54 1.00 24.10
CA ALA A 367 -3.13 0.60 24.06
C ALA A 367 -2.96 -0.92 24.13
N ALA A 368 -1.75 -1.38 23.77
CA ALA A 368 -1.34 -2.75 23.99
C ALA A 368 -1.39 -3.09 25.50
N PRO A 369 -2.06 -4.18 25.92
CA PRO A 369 -2.12 -4.53 27.33
C PRO A 369 -0.75 -5.02 27.87
N PRO A 370 -0.52 -4.92 29.18
CA PRO A 370 0.60 -5.59 29.83
C PRO A 370 0.58 -7.10 29.55
N ALA A 371 1.76 -7.73 29.55
CA ALA A 371 1.88 -9.16 29.32
C ALA A 371 1.12 -9.96 30.39
N GLY A 372 0.35 -10.96 29.98
CA GLY A 372 -0.38 -11.86 30.88
C GLY A 372 -1.56 -11.22 31.60
N THR A 373 -2.10 -10.10 31.07
CA THR A 373 -3.30 -9.46 31.65
C THR A 373 -4.56 -10.29 31.41
N ASP A 374 -4.61 -11.04 30.31
CA ASP A 374 -5.74 -11.85 29.90
C ASP A 374 -5.51 -13.34 30.13
N GLU A 375 -6.60 -14.07 30.40
CA GLU A 375 -6.59 -15.54 30.41
C GLU A 375 -6.46 -16.10 28.97
N PRO A 376 -5.78 -17.25 28.77
CA PRO A 376 -5.58 -17.91 27.47
C PRO A 376 -6.87 -18.64 27.03
N GLU A 377 -7.94 -17.87 26.79
CA GLU A 377 -9.25 -18.33 26.35
C GLU A 377 -9.97 -17.31 25.44
N TRP A 378 -10.91 -17.79 24.64
CA TRP A 378 -11.72 -16.95 23.75
C TRP A 378 -12.93 -16.37 24.49
N SER A 379 -13.13 -15.06 24.40
CA SER A 379 -14.27 -14.37 24.99
C SER A 379 -15.47 -14.31 24.03
N VAL A 380 -15.23 -14.25 22.72
CA VAL A 380 -16.29 -14.23 21.71
C VAL A 380 -16.71 -15.65 21.39
N PRO A 381 -18.00 -16.05 21.46
CA PRO A 381 -18.45 -17.38 21.08
C PRO A 381 -18.13 -17.71 19.62
N ARG A 382 -17.77 -18.97 19.32
CA ARG A 382 -17.57 -19.39 17.94
C ARG A 382 -18.91 -19.28 17.21
N PRO A 383 -19.01 -18.50 16.12
CA PRO A 383 -20.23 -18.54 15.32
C PRO A 383 -20.46 -19.97 14.83
N SER A 384 -21.70 -20.44 14.93
CA SER A 384 -22.05 -21.75 14.39
C SER A 384 -21.79 -21.73 12.88
N PRO A 385 -21.10 -22.75 12.32
CA PRO A 385 -20.95 -22.82 10.88
C PRO A 385 -22.34 -22.82 10.25
N SER A 386 -22.58 -21.90 9.31
CA SER A 386 -23.78 -22.02 8.49
C SER A 386 -23.69 -23.35 7.75
N PRO A 387 -24.76 -24.18 7.74
CA PRO A 387 -24.74 -25.41 6.97
C PRO A 387 -24.40 -25.07 5.52
N ALA A 388 -23.43 -25.78 4.94
CA ALA A 388 -23.04 -25.61 3.55
C ALA A 388 -24.30 -25.80 2.67
N GLY A 389 -24.82 -24.70 2.13
CA GLY A 389 -25.90 -24.73 1.15
C GLY A 389 -25.32 -25.04 -0.22
N ASP A 390 -25.82 -26.13 -0.85
CA ASP A 390 -25.55 -26.66 -2.18
C ASP A 390 -24.09 -26.81 -2.67
N SER A 391 -23.91 -27.77 -3.58
CA SER A 391 -22.67 -28.45 -4.00
C SER A 391 -21.60 -27.61 -4.72
N TRP A 392 -21.65 -26.28 -4.64
CA TRP A 392 -20.70 -25.41 -5.33
C TRP A 392 -19.61 -24.94 -4.37
N HIS A 393 -18.40 -25.49 -4.55
CA HIS A 393 -17.20 -25.05 -3.84
C HIS A 393 -16.42 -24.08 -4.74
N PRO A 394 -16.27 -22.80 -4.35
CA PRO A 394 -15.51 -21.84 -5.15
C PRO A 394 -14.04 -22.22 -5.15
N SER A 395 -13.42 -22.10 -6.33
CA SER A 395 -11.99 -22.36 -6.49
C SER A 395 -11.15 -21.20 -5.94
N ARG A 396 -11.67 -19.98 -6.01
CA ARG A 396 -11.02 -18.75 -5.54
C ARG A 396 -11.89 -17.96 -4.57
N PRO A 397 -11.30 -17.09 -3.72
CA PRO A 397 -12.03 -16.34 -2.69
C PRO A 397 -13.25 -15.58 -3.20
N PHE A 398 -13.18 -14.98 -4.40
CA PHE A 398 -14.20 -14.08 -4.92
C PHE A 398 -14.95 -14.62 -6.14
N ASP A 399 -14.84 -15.92 -6.44
CA ASP A 399 -15.67 -16.54 -7.48
C ASP A 399 -17.14 -16.21 -7.21
N GLY A 400 -17.89 -15.75 -8.21
CA GLY A 400 -19.31 -15.38 -8.06
C GLY A 400 -19.59 -14.06 -7.32
N ILE A 401 -18.55 -13.27 -6.99
CA ILE A 401 -18.70 -11.89 -6.50
C ILE A 401 -18.64 -10.94 -7.71
N ARG A 402 -19.61 -10.03 -7.83
CA ARG A 402 -19.64 -9.01 -8.89
C ARG A 402 -19.33 -7.62 -8.33
N ILE A 403 -18.43 -6.90 -8.99
CA ILE A 403 -17.98 -5.58 -8.57
C ILE A 403 -18.12 -4.60 -9.73
N LEU A 404 -18.73 -3.45 -9.48
CA LEU A 404 -18.75 -2.33 -10.42
C LEU A 404 -17.62 -1.37 -10.04
N ASP A 405 -16.60 -1.27 -10.88
CA ASP A 405 -15.42 -0.44 -10.61
C ASP A 405 -15.48 0.87 -11.38
N LEU A 406 -15.52 1.98 -10.63
CA LEU A 406 -15.40 3.35 -11.10
C LEU A 406 -14.08 3.99 -10.68
N GLY A 407 -13.22 3.25 -9.96
CA GLY A 407 -11.92 3.72 -9.51
C GLY A 407 -11.04 4.09 -10.70
N VAL A 408 -10.16 5.07 -10.56
CA VAL A 408 -9.27 5.55 -11.61
C VAL A 408 -7.81 5.52 -11.18
N ILE A 409 -6.93 5.48 -12.16
CA ILE A 409 -5.48 5.58 -11.97
C ILE A 409 -4.96 4.43 -11.08
N VAL A 410 -4.02 4.71 -10.17
CA VAL A 410 -3.27 3.67 -9.44
C VAL A 410 -4.16 3.00 -8.40
N ALA A 411 -4.64 3.75 -7.41
CA ALA A 411 -5.43 3.18 -6.30
C ALA A 411 -6.71 2.46 -6.78
N GLY A 412 -7.39 3.03 -7.78
CA GLY A 412 -8.60 2.44 -8.37
C GLY A 412 -8.31 1.14 -9.13
N GLY A 413 -7.38 1.18 -10.09
CA GLY A 413 -7.02 0.00 -10.86
C GLY A 413 -6.45 -1.12 -9.97
N GLU A 414 -5.66 -0.79 -8.95
CA GLU A 414 -5.19 -1.80 -8.00
C GLU A 414 -6.32 -2.43 -7.20
N LEU A 415 -7.28 -1.64 -6.71
CA LEU A 415 -8.41 -2.15 -5.95
C LEU A 415 -9.23 -3.15 -6.78
N GLY A 416 -9.62 -2.80 -8.01
CA GLY A 416 -10.33 -3.70 -8.92
C GLY A 416 -9.56 -5.00 -9.19
N ARG A 417 -8.28 -4.86 -9.59
CA ARG A 417 -7.39 -5.98 -9.87
C ARG A 417 -7.26 -6.97 -8.72
N LEU A 418 -7.11 -6.51 -7.48
CA LEU A 418 -6.91 -7.40 -6.32
C LEU A 418 -8.04 -8.42 -6.20
N PHE A 419 -9.28 -8.02 -6.47
CA PHE A 419 -10.43 -8.93 -6.50
C PHE A 419 -10.52 -9.73 -7.80
N ALA A 420 -10.23 -9.12 -8.95
CA ALA A 420 -10.27 -9.79 -10.26
C ALA A 420 -9.25 -10.93 -10.36
N ASP A 421 -8.02 -10.72 -9.86
CA ASP A 421 -6.96 -11.73 -9.78
C ASP A 421 -7.35 -12.95 -8.92
N LEU A 422 -8.34 -12.77 -8.03
CA LEU A 422 -8.85 -13.78 -7.11
C LEU A 422 -10.31 -14.18 -7.41
N GLY A 423 -10.75 -14.01 -8.66
CA GLY A 423 -11.95 -14.63 -9.23
C GLY A 423 -13.21 -13.75 -9.30
N ALA A 424 -13.16 -12.50 -8.85
CA ALA A 424 -14.32 -11.61 -8.94
C ALA A 424 -14.65 -11.23 -10.39
N GLU A 425 -15.94 -11.10 -10.69
CA GLU A 425 -16.41 -10.44 -11.90
C GLU A 425 -16.34 -8.92 -11.70
N VAL A 426 -15.18 -8.34 -12.01
CA VAL A 426 -14.96 -6.89 -11.94
C VAL A 426 -15.33 -6.27 -13.29
N ILE A 427 -16.29 -5.34 -13.26
CA ILE A 427 -16.75 -4.59 -14.43
C ILE A 427 -16.29 -3.14 -14.25
N LYS A 428 -15.23 -2.79 -14.96
CA LYS A 428 -14.69 -1.45 -15.09
C LYS A 428 -15.64 -0.59 -15.93
N VAL A 429 -16.27 0.39 -15.29
CA VAL A 429 -17.24 1.31 -15.91
C VAL A 429 -16.51 2.58 -16.33
N GLU A 430 -16.49 2.84 -17.64
CA GLU A 430 -15.76 3.97 -18.22
C GLU A 430 -16.66 4.89 -19.04
N SER A 431 -16.30 6.18 -19.07
CA SER A 431 -16.91 7.21 -19.92
C SER A 431 -15.95 7.58 -21.06
N PRO A 432 -16.43 7.83 -22.29
CA PRO A 432 -15.56 8.23 -23.39
C PRO A 432 -15.04 9.67 -23.22
N VAL A 433 -15.73 10.49 -22.40
CA VAL A 433 -15.36 11.90 -22.14
C VAL A 433 -14.33 12.02 -21.02
N TYR A 434 -14.35 11.08 -20.07
CA TYR A 434 -13.46 11.05 -18.91
C TYR A 434 -12.81 9.67 -18.79
N PRO A 435 -11.92 9.31 -19.72
CA PRO A 435 -11.21 8.04 -19.66
C PRO A 435 -10.30 8.00 -18.43
N ASP A 436 -10.01 6.79 -17.96
CA ASP A 436 -9.01 6.59 -16.92
C ASP A 436 -7.65 7.16 -17.36
N GLY A 437 -6.95 7.83 -16.45
CA GLY A 437 -5.62 8.38 -16.70
C GLY A 437 -4.59 7.34 -17.16
N LEU A 438 -4.73 6.07 -16.76
CA LEU A 438 -3.83 5.00 -17.19
C LEU A 438 -4.06 4.55 -18.65
N ARG A 439 -5.16 4.97 -19.30
CA ARG A 439 -5.36 4.76 -20.75
C ARG A 439 -4.37 5.55 -21.61
N GLN A 440 -3.65 6.51 -21.03
CA GLN A 440 -2.62 7.29 -21.74
C GLN A 440 -1.42 6.41 -22.12
N ALA A 441 -1.40 5.95 -23.37
CA ALA A 441 -0.29 5.18 -23.93
C ALA A 441 0.80 6.09 -24.50
N PRO A 442 2.08 5.64 -24.51
CA PRO A 442 3.13 6.31 -25.29
C PRO A 442 2.75 6.41 -26.78
N PRO A 443 3.22 7.44 -27.50
CA PRO A 443 2.96 7.58 -28.93
C PRO A 443 3.29 6.29 -29.71
N GLY A 444 2.35 5.84 -30.56
CA GLY A 444 2.51 4.64 -31.37
C GLY A 444 2.27 3.31 -30.66
N ARG A 445 1.88 3.31 -29.37
CA ARG A 445 1.46 2.10 -28.66
C ARG A 445 -0.06 2.06 -28.45
N PRO A 446 -0.69 0.88 -28.56
CA PRO A 446 -2.14 0.75 -28.39
C PRO A 446 -2.60 0.92 -26.94
N MET A 447 -1.70 0.69 -25.97
CA MET A 447 -2.02 0.69 -24.54
C MET A 447 -0.75 0.97 -23.71
N SER A 448 -0.93 1.52 -22.51
CA SER A 448 0.14 1.63 -21.51
C SER A 448 0.40 0.27 -20.84
N ARG A 449 1.63 0.04 -20.39
CA ARG A 449 1.97 -1.15 -19.57
C ARG A 449 1.22 -1.14 -18.24
N SER A 450 1.11 0.04 -17.61
CA SER A 450 0.37 0.21 -16.36
C SER A 450 -1.07 -0.28 -16.51
N TRP A 451 -1.80 0.10 -17.58
CA TRP A 451 -3.16 -0.41 -17.81
C TRP A 451 -3.19 -1.93 -18.00
N ALA A 452 -2.29 -2.46 -18.83
CA ALA A 452 -2.22 -3.89 -19.10
C ALA A 452 -2.04 -4.71 -17.80
N LEU A 453 -1.23 -4.20 -16.87
CA LEU A 453 -0.97 -4.82 -15.58
C LEU A 453 -2.10 -4.58 -14.57
N THR A 454 -2.64 -3.37 -14.49
CA THR A 454 -3.56 -2.98 -13.41
C THR A 454 -5.02 -3.28 -13.67
N HIS A 455 -5.42 -3.61 -14.90
CA HIS A 455 -6.81 -3.91 -15.25
C HIS A 455 -6.96 -5.29 -15.90
N ARG A 456 -5.96 -6.16 -15.74
CA ARG A 456 -6.04 -7.57 -16.13
C ARG A 456 -7.15 -8.27 -15.36
N ASN A 457 -7.70 -9.33 -15.94
CA ASN A 457 -8.86 -10.07 -15.43
C ASN A 457 -10.18 -9.29 -15.35
N GLU A 458 -10.22 -8.01 -15.68
CA GLU A 458 -11.45 -7.20 -15.65
C GLU A 458 -12.22 -7.25 -16.97
N TYR A 459 -13.49 -6.85 -16.91
CA TYR A 459 -14.32 -6.53 -18.08
C TYR A 459 -14.50 -5.01 -18.18
N SER A 460 -14.49 -4.44 -19.39
CA SER A 460 -14.73 -3.00 -19.60
C SER A 460 -16.11 -2.74 -20.18
N LEU A 461 -16.89 -1.90 -19.50
CA LEU A 461 -18.21 -1.42 -19.90
C LEU A 461 -18.13 0.08 -20.20
N GLY A 462 -18.37 0.44 -21.46
CA GLY A 462 -18.51 1.82 -21.88
C GLY A 462 -19.92 2.33 -21.60
N LEU A 463 -20.06 3.17 -20.57
CA LEU A 463 -21.34 3.67 -20.06
C LEU A 463 -21.18 5.10 -19.52
N ASP A 464 -21.92 6.04 -20.09
CA ASP A 464 -21.92 7.43 -19.58
C ASP A 464 -22.98 7.62 -18.49
N LEU A 465 -22.53 7.72 -17.23
CA LEU A 465 -23.39 7.95 -16.08
C LEU A 465 -24.07 9.33 -16.07
N ARG A 466 -23.59 10.29 -16.88
CA ARG A 466 -24.29 11.59 -17.03
C ARG A 466 -25.45 11.52 -18.01
N HIS A 467 -25.49 10.50 -18.85
CA HIS A 467 -26.64 10.23 -19.69
C HIS A 467 -27.76 9.61 -18.85
N ARG A 468 -29.01 10.08 -18.99
CA ARG A 468 -30.14 9.56 -18.21
C ARG A 468 -30.27 8.04 -18.33
N SER A 469 -30.29 7.53 -19.56
CA SER A 469 -30.34 6.09 -19.83
C SER A 469 -29.12 5.35 -19.25
N GLY A 470 -27.95 6.00 -19.22
CA GLY A 470 -26.74 5.41 -18.65
C GLY A 470 -26.83 5.25 -17.11
N ALA A 471 -27.32 6.27 -16.42
CA ALA A 471 -27.63 6.21 -14.99
C ALA A 471 -28.70 5.15 -14.67
N GLU A 472 -29.77 5.05 -15.47
CA GLU A 472 -30.79 4.02 -15.31
C GLU A 472 -30.20 2.60 -15.44
N LEU A 473 -29.30 2.38 -16.41
CA LEU A 473 -28.61 1.09 -16.58
C LEU A 473 -27.64 0.78 -15.44
N PHE A 474 -26.87 1.75 -14.95
CA PHE A 474 -25.99 1.54 -13.80
C PHE A 474 -26.78 1.17 -12.55
N GLY A 475 -27.93 1.83 -12.30
CA GLY A 475 -28.81 1.47 -11.20
C GLY A 475 -29.27 0.00 -11.25
N ARG A 476 -29.60 -0.51 -12.45
CA ARG A 476 -29.94 -1.92 -12.65
C ARG A 476 -28.75 -2.87 -12.46
N LEU A 477 -27.53 -2.44 -12.77
CA LEU A 477 -26.34 -3.23 -12.49
C LEU A 477 -26.08 -3.32 -10.97
N VAL A 478 -26.31 -2.23 -10.22
CA VAL A 478 -26.16 -2.19 -8.76
C VAL A 478 -27.09 -3.19 -8.06
N GLU A 479 -28.31 -3.41 -8.57
CA GLU A 479 -29.26 -4.40 -8.05
C GLU A 479 -28.67 -5.82 -8.00
N GLY A 480 -27.75 -6.16 -8.92
CA GLY A 480 -27.10 -7.46 -9.02
C GLY A 480 -25.61 -7.47 -8.70
N ALA A 481 -25.09 -6.42 -8.06
CA ALA A 481 -23.68 -6.30 -7.68
C ALA A 481 -23.47 -6.58 -6.18
N ASP A 482 -22.27 -7.01 -5.82
CA ASP A 482 -21.85 -7.18 -4.42
C ASP A 482 -21.15 -5.94 -3.89
N ALA A 483 -20.43 -5.23 -4.75
CA ALA A 483 -19.75 -3.99 -4.40
C ALA A 483 -19.70 -2.97 -5.53
N VAL A 484 -19.55 -1.71 -5.14
CA VAL A 484 -19.18 -0.58 -6.00
C VAL A 484 -17.88 0.00 -5.47
N PHE A 485 -16.89 0.14 -6.33
CA PHE A 485 -15.59 0.74 -6.00
C PHE A 485 -15.45 2.11 -6.66
N ALA A 486 -14.92 3.08 -5.91
CA ALA A 486 -14.60 4.40 -6.44
C ALA A 486 -13.44 5.04 -5.68
N ASN A 487 -12.72 5.98 -6.30
CA ASN A 487 -11.71 6.80 -5.62
C ASN A 487 -11.79 8.27 -6.04
N PHE A 488 -13.02 8.77 -6.16
CA PHE A 488 -13.27 10.13 -6.57
C PHE A 488 -13.09 11.12 -5.42
N LYS A 489 -12.96 12.40 -5.79
CA LYS A 489 -13.15 13.49 -4.82
C LYS A 489 -14.52 13.31 -4.13
N PRO A 490 -14.61 13.44 -2.79
CA PRO A 490 -15.85 13.30 -2.04
C PRO A 490 -17.02 14.09 -2.66
N GLY A 491 -18.18 13.45 -2.71
CA GLY A 491 -19.41 13.98 -3.31
C GLY A 491 -19.55 13.77 -4.82
N THR A 492 -18.50 13.37 -5.54
CA THR A 492 -18.58 13.15 -7.01
C THR A 492 -19.54 12.02 -7.37
N LEU A 493 -19.47 10.88 -6.68
CA LEU A 493 -20.37 9.75 -6.94
C LEU A 493 -21.83 10.10 -6.63
N ALA A 494 -22.07 10.85 -5.55
CA ALA A 494 -23.38 11.39 -5.22
C ALA A 494 -23.90 12.36 -6.28
N ALA A 495 -23.03 13.23 -6.83
CA ALA A 495 -23.39 14.14 -7.93
C ALA A 495 -23.70 13.41 -9.25
N LEU A 496 -23.18 12.20 -9.44
CA LEU A 496 -23.57 11.28 -10.53
C LEU A 496 -24.88 10.54 -10.24
N GLY A 497 -25.50 10.76 -9.08
CA GLY A 497 -26.79 10.16 -8.71
C GLY A 497 -26.69 8.88 -7.89
N PHE A 498 -25.49 8.51 -7.40
CA PHE A 498 -25.24 7.22 -6.73
C PHE A 498 -24.62 7.40 -5.34
N SER A 499 -25.23 8.25 -4.50
CA SER A 499 -24.88 8.30 -3.07
C SER A 499 -25.02 6.93 -2.41
N TYR A 500 -24.35 6.70 -1.28
CA TYR A 500 -24.47 5.43 -0.56
C TYR A 500 -25.93 5.09 -0.23
N ASP A 501 -26.72 6.07 0.22
CA ASP A 501 -28.16 5.88 0.47
C ASP A 501 -28.91 5.39 -0.78
N ARG A 502 -28.56 5.92 -1.96
CA ARG A 502 -29.18 5.49 -3.21
C ARG A 502 -28.75 4.09 -3.60
N LEU A 503 -27.46 3.77 -3.47
CA LEU A 503 -26.95 2.42 -3.73
C LEU A 503 -27.62 1.40 -2.78
N ARG A 504 -27.69 1.71 -1.50
CA ARG A 504 -28.36 0.90 -0.48
C ARG A 504 -29.86 0.73 -0.74
N ALA A 505 -30.53 1.77 -1.24
CA ALA A 505 -31.94 1.68 -1.62
C ALA A 505 -32.19 0.74 -2.82
N LEU A 506 -31.22 0.65 -3.74
CA LEU A 506 -31.26 -0.29 -4.85
C LEU A 506 -30.88 -1.71 -4.40
N ASN A 507 -29.91 -1.81 -3.51
CA ASN A 507 -29.39 -3.08 -3.00
C ASN A 507 -28.92 -2.92 -1.53
N PRO A 508 -29.72 -3.38 -0.53
CA PRO A 508 -29.37 -3.27 0.89
C PRO A 508 -28.09 -4.01 1.31
N ALA A 509 -27.62 -4.96 0.49
CA ALA A 509 -26.45 -5.77 0.73
C ALA A 509 -25.17 -5.22 0.07
N ILE A 510 -25.26 -4.07 -0.62
CA ILE A 510 -24.14 -3.50 -1.38
C ILE A 510 -23.03 -2.98 -0.47
N VAL A 511 -21.79 -3.32 -0.81
CA VAL A 511 -20.60 -2.68 -0.25
C VAL A 511 -20.20 -1.52 -1.15
N LEU A 512 -20.18 -0.29 -0.62
CA LEU A 512 -19.52 0.83 -1.27
C LEU A 512 -18.13 0.97 -0.67
N ALA A 513 -17.08 0.79 -1.48
CA ALA A 513 -15.71 1.00 -1.06
C ALA A 513 -15.12 2.21 -1.79
N GLU A 514 -14.79 3.23 -1.00
CA GLU A 514 -14.26 4.50 -1.50
C GLU A 514 -12.88 4.80 -0.94
N SER A 515 -12.09 5.56 -1.70
CA SER A 515 -10.90 6.21 -1.17
C SER A 515 -10.75 7.61 -1.73
N SER A 516 -10.08 8.48 -0.97
CA SER A 516 -9.78 9.84 -1.43
C SER A 516 -8.51 10.36 -0.77
N ALA A 517 -7.95 11.43 -1.34
CA ALA A 517 -6.67 11.97 -0.87
C ALA A 517 -6.68 12.39 0.61
N PHE A 518 -7.75 13.05 1.05
CA PHE A 518 -7.85 13.68 2.37
C PHE A 518 -9.13 13.29 3.12
N GLY A 519 -9.72 12.12 2.83
CA GLY A 519 -10.95 11.71 3.48
C GLY A 519 -12.21 12.40 2.93
N ASP A 520 -13.37 11.86 3.30
CA ASP A 520 -14.69 12.36 2.92
C ASP A 520 -15.21 13.49 3.82
N ARG A 521 -14.44 13.88 4.84
CA ARG A 521 -14.80 14.88 5.87
C ARG A 521 -13.63 15.79 6.23
N GLY A 522 -13.94 16.85 6.96
CA GLY A 522 -12.95 17.81 7.46
C GLY A 522 -12.51 18.85 6.42
N PRO A 523 -11.67 19.82 6.84
CA PRO A 523 -11.34 21.00 6.04
C PRO A 523 -10.55 20.69 4.76
N TRP A 524 -9.85 19.55 4.69
CA TRP A 524 -9.07 19.17 3.51
C TRP A 524 -9.85 18.30 2.51
N SER A 525 -11.04 17.79 2.85
CA SER A 525 -11.83 16.88 1.99
C SER A 525 -12.15 17.45 0.59
N ALA A 526 -12.29 18.77 0.48
CA ALA A 526 -12.58 19.43 -0.79
C ALA A 526 -11.32 19.77 -1.62
N GLN A 527 -10.12 19.55 -1.08
CA GLN A 527 -8.87 19.89 -1.76
C GLN A 527 -8.60 18.93 -2.92
N MET A 528 -7.91 19.42 -3.96
CA MET A 528 -7.41 18.54 -5.01
C MET A 528 -6.20 17.80 -4.47
N GLY A 529 -6.27 16.48 -4.42
CA GLY A 529 -5.18 15.65 -3.95
C GLY A 529 -4.56 14.81 -5.04
N TYR A 530 -3.24 14.77 -5.05
CA TYR A 530 -2.41 13.82 -5.75
C TYR A 530 -1.42 13.23 -4.75
N GLY A 531 -0.95 12.00 -4.96
CA GLY A 531 0.01 11.35 -4.05
C GLY A 531 1.19 12.24 -3.60
N PRO A 532 1.86 13.00 -4.50
CA PRO A 532 2.92 13.93 -4.12
C PRO A 532 2.47 15.04 -3.16
N LEU A 533 1.24 15.56 -3.31
CA LEU A 533 0.66 16.58 -2.42
C LEU A 533 0.25 15.99 -1.08
N VAL A 534 -0.24 14.75 -1.07
CA VAL A 534 -0.54 14.03 0.18
C VAL A 534 0.75 13.86 0.98
N ARG A 535 1.85 13.39 0.36
CA ARG A 535 3.14 13.24 1.05
C ARG A 535 3.68 14.54 1.64
N ALA A 536 3.49 15.66 0.93
CA ALA A 536 3.85 16.98 1.43
C ALA A 536 2.98 17.34 2.65
N SER A 537 1.66 17.21 2.53
CA SER A 537 0.71 17.57 3.58
C SER A 537 0.78 16.69 4.81
N THR A 538 1.26 15.46 4.68
CA THR A 538 1.42 14.53 5.82
C THR A 538 2.82 14.59 6.42
N GLY A 539 3.79 15.22 5.75
CA GLY A 539 5.15 15.39 6.22
C GLY A 539 6.13 14.26 5.94
N ILE A 540 5.73 13.33 5.07
CA ILE A 540 6.61 12.29 4.54
C ILE A 540 7.74 12.89 3.71
N THR A 541 7.44 13.96 2.96
CA THR A 541 8.45 14.66 2.17
C THR A 541 9.61 15.16 3.04
N ARG A 542 9.36 15.62 4.28
CA ARG A 542 10.41 16.06 5.23
C ARG A 542 11.28 14.91 5.76
N LEU A 543 10.74 13.70 5.80
CA LEU A 543 11.46 12.50 6.23
C LEU A 543 12.33 11.89 5.12
N TRP A 544 12.01 12.17 3.87
CA TRP A 544 12.66 11.57 2.71
C TRP A 544 13.82 12.44 2.20
N THR A 545 14.78 12.67 3.10
CA THR A 545 15.95 13.54 2.90
C THR A 545 17.25 12.77 3.12
N SER A 546 18.39 13.38 2.80
CA SER A 546 19.71 12.83 3.12
C SER A 546 20.41 13.74 4.12
N ARG A 547 21.06 13.15 5.14
CA ARG A 547 21.90 13.89 6.09
C ARG A 547 23.16 14.48 5.44
N ASP A 548 23.56 13.94 4.30
CA ASP A 548 24.77 14.34 3.56
C ASP A 548 24.46 15.30 2.40
N ALA A 549 23.18 15.61 2.15
CA ALA A 549 22.77 16.56 1.12
C ALA A 549 22.65 17.99 1.70
N GLU A 550 22.60 18.98 0.81
CA GLU A 550 22.21 20.33 1.21
C GLU A 550 20.88 20.30 1.96
N PRO A 551 20.75 21.06 3.06
CA PRO A 551 19.51 21.14 3.82
C PRO A 551 18.30 21.36 2.91
N ASP A 552 17.17 20.75 3.28
CA ASP A 552 15.89 20.90 2.58
C ASP A 552 15.86 20.39 1.12
N THR A 553 16.77 19.47 0.77
CA THR A 553 16.65 18.67 -0.47
C THR A 553 15.81 17.42 -0.25
N PHE A 554 14.76 17.23 -1.07
CA PHE A 554 13.80 16.13 -0.93
C PHE A 554 13.90 15.10 -2.06
N TYR A 555 13.69 13.82 -1.75
CA TYR A 555 13.87 12.70 -2.71
C TYR A 555 12.64 11.80 -2.89
N ASP A 556 11.45 12.31 -2.55
CA ASP A 556 10.18 11.56 -2.59
C ASP A 556 9.44 11.61 -3.94
N ALA A 557 9.99 12.29 -4.96
CA ALA A 557 9.24 12.68 -6.15
C ALA A 557 8.94 11.55 -7.14
N THR A 558 9.68 10.45 -7.08
CA THR A 558 9.69 9.38 -8.09
C THR A 558 8.86 8.16 -7.73
N THR A 559 8.47 8.00 -6.45
CA THR A 559 7.70 6.86 -5.95
C THR A 559 6.21 7.20 -5.82
N ILE A 560 5.35 6.17 -5.92
CA ILE A 560 3.87 6.30 -5.87
C ILE A 560 3.28 5.55 -4.66
N PHE A 561 4.10 5.25 -3.67
CA PHE A 561 3.74 4.29 -2.61
C PHE A 561 2.40 4.51 -1.90
N PRO A 562 1.91 5.73 -1.61
CA PRO A 562 0.65 5.86 -0.87
C PRO A 562 -0.55 5.33 -1.65
N ASP A 563 -0.54 5.43 -2.99
CA ASP A 563 -1.67 5.00 -3.83
C ASP A 563 -1.82 3.47 -3.79
N HIS A 564 -0.69 2.75 -3.81
CA HIS A 564 -0.67 1.29 -3.77
C HIS A 564 -1.15 0.71 -2.43
N VAL A 565 -0.77 1.38 -1.34
CA VAL A 565 -1.17 1.00 0.02
C VAL A 565 -2.66 1.27 0.25
N VAL A 566 -3.17 2.42 -0.23
CA VAL A 566 -4.60 2.75 -0.10
C VAL A 566 -5.49 1.80 -0.89
N GLY A 567 -5.09 1.37 -2.10
CA GLY A 567 -5.83 0.35 -2.84
C GLY A 567 -6.02 -0.93 -2.02
N ARG A 568 -4.97 -1.39 -1.33
CA ARG A 568 -5.00 -2.58 -0.47
C ARG A 568 -5.77 -2.39 0.83
N LEU A 569 -5.62 -1.26 1.50
CA LEU A 569 -6.42 -0.92 2.68
C LEU A 569 -7.92 -0.87 2.34
N THR A 570 -8.26 -0.33 1.17
CA THR A 570 -9.63 -0.31 0.66
C THR A 570 -10.12 -1.73 0.36
N ALA A 571 -9.26 -2.59 -0.19
CA ALA A 571 -9.60 -4.00 -0.41
C ALA A 571 -9.83 -4.77 0.89
N ILE A 572 -9.00 -4.54 1.91
CA ILE A 572 -9.13 -5.09 3.28
C ILE A 572 -10.46 -4.67 3.90
N ALA A 573 -10.81 -3.39 3.79
CA ALA A 573 -12.08 -2.86 4.29
C ALA A 573 -13.28 -3.47 3.54
N ALA A 574 -13.20 -3.57 2.21
CA ALA A 574 -14.24 -4.14 1.37
C ALA A 574 -14.48 -5.62 1.67
N VAL A 575 -13.42 -6.44 1.81
CA VAL A 575 -13.58 -7.85 2.19
C VAL A 575 -14.08 -7.99 3.64
N GLY A 576 -13.66 -7.11 4.55
CA GLY A 576 -14.23 -7.04 5.90
C GLY A 576 -15.74 -6.78 5.90
N ALA A 577 -16.21 -5.86 5.04
CA ALA A 577 -17.63 -5.60 4.82
C ALA A 577 -18.37 -6.81 4.22
N LEU A 578 -17.77 -7.51 3.24
CA LEU A 578 -18.32 -8.75 2.69
C LEU A 578 -18.39 -9.86 3.75
N ILE A 579 -17.40 -9.98 4.64
CA ILE A 579 -17.39 -10.90 5.78
C ILE A 579 -18.53 -10.56 6.73
N ARG A 580 -18.67 -9.29 7.15
CA ARG A 580 -19.80 -8.84 7.98
C ARG A 580 -21.14 -9.21 7.35
N ARG A 581 -21.29 -8.95 6.05
CA ARG A 581 -22.48 -9.24 5.27
C ARG A 581 -22.88 -10.72 5.31
N THR A 582 -21.93 -11.66 5.36
CA THR A 582 -22.26 -13.10 5.48
C THR A 582 -23.05 -13.43 6.75
N ARG A 583 -22.90 -12.62 7.81
CA ARG A 583 -23.55 -12.81 9.10
C ARG A 583 -24.79 -11.94 9.27
N THR A 584 -24.74 -10.70 8.77
CA THR A 584 -25.80 -9.70 8.99
C THR A 584 -26.75 -9.54 7.82
N GLY A 585 -26.36 -9.97 6.61
CA GLY A 585 -27.07 -9.69 5.36
C GLY A 585 -26.98 -8.24 4.86
N ALA A 586 -26.34 -7.35 5.63
CA ALA A 586 -26.24 -5.92 5.30
C ALA A 586 -24.86 -5.58 4.74
N GLY A 587 -24.84 -4.70 3.74
CA GLY A 587 -23.62 -4.12 3.18
C GLY A 587 -22.97 -3.10 4.12
N ALA A 588 -22.02 -2.32 3.60
CA ALA A 588 -21.31 -1.27 4.34
C ALA A 588 -20.89 -0.13 3.41
N HIS A 589 -20.73 1.06 3.95
CA HIS A 589 -19.91 2.09 3.32
C HIS A 589 -18.54 2.11 3.99
N VAL A 590 -17.49 1.80 3.24
CA VAL A 590 -16.11 1.92 3.72
C VAL A 590 -15.41 3.04 2.95
N HIS A 591 -14.68 3.89 3.66
CA HIS A 591 -13.90 4.96 3.07
C HIS A 591 -12.48 4.98 3.66
N ILE A 592 -11.47 5.07 2.80
CA ILE A 592 -10.05 5.19 3.18
C ILE A 592 -9.50 6.57 2.80
N SER A 593 -8.94 7.29 3.77
CA SER A 593 -8.17 8.51 3.52
C SER A 593 -6.71 8.19 3.24
N GLN A 594 -6.19 8.64 2.09
CA GLN A 594 -4.78 8.43 1.73
C GLN A 594 -3.83 9.19 2.66
N ALA A 595 -4.21 10.37 3.11
CA ALA A 595 -3.44 11.13 4.08
C ALA A 595 -3.35 10.41 5.44
N GLU A 596 -4.47 9.83 5.90
CA GLU A 596 -4.46 9.03 7.13
C GLU A 596 -3.66 7.74 6.95
N ALA A 597 -3.75 7.08 5.79
CA ALA A 597 -2.96 5.89 5.50
C ALA A 597 -1.45 6.19 5.53
N ALA A 598 -1.04 7.32 4.94
CA ALA A 598 0.34 7.79 4.93
C ALA A 598 0.89 8.05 6.34
N ILE A 599 0.12 8.71 7.21
CA ILE A 599 0.52 8.93 8.62
C ILE A 599 0.63 7.60 9.37
N ASN A 600 -0.34 6.69 9.19
CA ASN A 600 -0.35 5.41 9.90
C ASN A 600 0.82 4.50 9.51
N GLN A 601 1.26 4.51 8.25
CA GLN A 601 2.45 3.77 7.80
C GLN A 601 3.74 4.18 8.52
N LEU A 602 3.78 5.40 9.07
CA LEU A 602 4.94 5.98 9.77
C LEU A 602 4.59 6.39 11.21
N ALA A 603 3.53 5.82 11.79
CA ALA A 603 3.02 6.24 13.09
C ALA A 603 4.10 6.22 14.18
N GLY A 604 5.00 5.23 14.16
CA GLY A 604 6.12 5.15 15.10
C GLY A 604 7.05 6.36 15.05
N ALA A 605 7.43 6.81 13.84
CA ALA A 605 8.26 8.00 13.66
C ALA A 605 7.52 9.27 14.11
N TYR A 606 6.24 9.40 13.75
CA TYR A 606 5.44 10.59 14.05
C TYR A 606 5.22 10.78 15.55
N VAL A 607 4.87 9.71 16.24
CA VAL A 607 4.71 9.71 17.71
C VAL A 607 6.03 10.04 18.39
N THR A 608 7.14 9.46 17.91
CA THR A 608 8.48 9.68 18.47
C THR A 608 8.95 11.12 18.29
N GLU A 609 8.81 11.68 17.08
CA GLU A 609 9.18 13.07 16.79
C GLU A 609 8.32 14.08 17.54
N SER A 610 7.01 13.85 17.59
CA SER A 610 6.10 14.72 18.35
C SER A 610 6.39 14.67 19.85
N ALA A 611 6.70 13.49 20.41
CA ALA A 611 7.11 13.35 21.80
C ALA A 611 8.43 14.09 22.09
N ALA A 612 9.43 13.97 21.20
CA ALA A 612 10.68 14.70 21.32
C ALA A 612 10.46 16.21 21.27
N ALA A 613 9.62 16.70 20.34
CA ALA A 613 9.25 18.11 20.23
C ALA A 613 8.52 18.64 21.48
N ALA A 614 7.77 17.77 22.17
CA ALA A 614 7.12 18.07 23.44
C ALA A 614 8.06 17.97 24.67
N GLY A 615 9.34 17.66 24.47
CA GLY A 615 10.33 17.52 25.55
C GLY A 615 10.21 16.22 26.35
N ILE A 616 9.49 15.23 25.84
CA ILE A 616 9.39 13.89 26.45
C ILE A 616 10.67 13.11 26.11
N SER A 617 11.16 12.31 27.06
CA SER A 617 12.36 11.48 26.85
C SER A 617 12.15 10.49 25.71
N VAL A 618 13.04 10.52 24.72
CA VAL A 618 13.05 9.62 23.56
C VAL A 618 14.40 8.92 23.45
N VAL A 619 14.37 7.62 23.20
CA VAL A 619 15.54 6.84 22.77
C VAL A 619 15.28 6.38 21.34
N GLY A 620 16.09 6.88 20.40
CA GLY A 620 16.00 6.50 18.98
C GLY A 620 16.63 5.15 18.69
N ASP A 621 16.35 4.59 17.51
CA ASP A 621 17.09 3.44 16.99
C ASP A 621 18.47 3.89 16.49
N GLU A 622 19.53 3.32 17.06
CA GLU A 622 20.92 3.64 16.73
C GLU A 622 21.49 2.77 15.59
N THR A 623 20.66 1.92 14.99
CA THR A 623 21.05 1.08 13.85
C THR A 623 21.57 1.94 12.70
N ILE A 624 22.80 1.64 12.24
CA ILE A 624 23.39 2.33 11.10
C ILE A 624 22.94 1.65 9.81
N HIS A 625 22.12 2.34 9.01
CA HIS A 625 21.85 1.95 7.63
C HIS A 625 22.83 2.64 6.68
N ALA A 626 23.85 1.92 6.23
CA ALA A 626 24.88 2.38 5.32
C ALA A 626 24.52 2.05 3.87
N VAL A 627 24.61 3.03 2.97
CA VAL A 627 24.47 2.86 1.52
C VAL A 627 25.86 2.99 0.90
N CYS A 628 26.47 1.86 0.57
CA CYS A 628 27.89 1.79 0.22
C CYS A 628 28.09 1.50 -1.27
N PRO A 629 28.99 2.21 -1.97
CA PRO A 629 29.26 1.96 -3.38
C PRO A 629 29.99 0.62 -3.56
N CYS A 630 29.71 -0.06 -4.67
CA CYS A 630 30.29 -1.34 -5.06
C CYS A 630 30.94 -1.24 -6.45
N ALA A 631 31.66 -2.30 -6.84
CA ALA A 631 32.26 -2.36 -8.17
C ALA A 631 31.16 -2.36 -9.25
N GLY A 632 31.29 -1.46 -10.23
CA GLY A 632 30.36 -1.33 -11.35
C GLY A 632 29.89 0.10 -11.57
N ASP A 633 29.06 0.29 -12.61
CA ASP A 633 28.41 1.58 -12.90
C ASP A 633 27.15 1.75 -12.04
N ASP A 634 27.21 2.68 -11.09
CA ASP A 634 26.17 3.00 -10.12
C ASP A 634 25.66 1.78 -9.34
N GLU A 635 26.58 0.93 -8.86
CA GLU A 635 26.25 -0.24 -8.06
C GLU A 635 26.45 0.02 -6.57
N TRP A 636 25.49 -0.43 -5.77
CA TRP A 636 25.42 -0.13 -4.33
C TRP A 636 25.00 -1.35 -3.53
N CYS A 637 25.44 -1.43 -2.29
CA CYS A 637 24.99 -2.40 -1.30
C CYS A 637 24.54 -1.66 -0.04
N VAL A 638 23.37 -2.03 0.48
CA VAL A 638 22.86 -1.55 1.76
C VAL A 638 23.29 -2.51 2.85
N ILE A 639 23.77 -1.96 3.97
CA ILE A 639 24.23 -2.72 5.14
C ILE A 639 23.59 -2.08 6.38
N SER A 640 22.83 -2.86 7.15
CA SER A 640 22.24 -2.42 8.42
C SER A 640 23.01 -3.00 9.59
N ILE A 641 23.52 -2.14 10.46
CA ILE A 641 24.43 -2.50 11.55
C ILE A 641 23.82 -2.04 12.87
N PRO A 642 23.07 -2.91 13.56
CA PRO A 642 22.72 -2.72 14.96
C PRO A 642 24.00 -2.66 15.81
N ASP A 643 23.93 -1.98 16.97
CA ASP A 643 25.07 -1.83 17.87
C ASP A 643 25.72 -3.18 18.24
N ALA A 644 24.90 -4.18 18.56
CA ALA A 644 25.33 -5.53 18.90
C ALA A 644 26.11 -6.27 17.79
N GLN A 645 26.04 -5.80 16.53
CA GLN A 645 26.70 -6.42 15.38
C GLN A 645 27.93 -5.65 14.88
N ARG A 646 28.30 -4.53 15.51
CA ARG A 646 29.44 -3.71 15.10
C ARG A 646 30.76 -4.49 15.05
N GLY A 647 31.05 -5.27 16.10
CA GLY A 647 32.27 -6.09 16.17
C GLY A 647 32.34 -7.17 15.08
N THR A 648 31.20 -7.77 14.72
CA THR A 648 31.11 -8.75 13.62
C THR A 648 31.50 -8.11 12.29
N VAL A 649 31.00 -6.92 12.01
CA VAL A 649 31.31 -6.18 10.77
C VAL A 649 32.76 -5.71 10.75
N ALA A 650 33.28 -5.19 11.87
CA ALA A 650 34.69 -4.82 11.99
C ALA A 650 35.63 -6.01 11.67
N GLY A 651 35.35 -7.17 12.28
CA GLY A 651 36.12 -8.39 12.04
C GLY A 651 36.12 -8.84 10.58
N LEU A 652 34.99 -8.68 9.87
CA LEU A 652 34.91 -8.96 8.42
C LEU A 652 35.80 -8.03 7.58
N MET A 653 35.95 -6.78 8.02
CA MET A 653 36.80 -5.78 7.37
C MET A 653 38.29 -5.94 7.73
N GLY A 654 38.61 -6.80 8.71
CA GLY A 654 39.96 -7.00 9.23
C GLY A 654 40.35 -6.02 10.35
N ASP A 655 39.37 -5.28 10.88
CA ASP A 655 39.54 -4.32 11.97
C ASP A 655 39.06 -4.94 13.30
N THR A 656 39.48 -4.34 14.43
CA THR A 656 39.05 -4.80 15.76
C THR A 656 37.70 -4.21 16.16
N ASP A 657 37.40 -2.98 15.72
CA ASP A 657 36.13 -2.30 15.96
C ASP A 657 35.82 -1.29 14.84
N LEU A 658 34.55 -0.90 14.72
CA LEU A 658 34.10 0.16 13.84
C LEU A 658 34.24 1.53 14.53
N PRO A 659 34.58 2.61 13.80
CA PRO A 659 34.68 3.96 14.37
C PRO A 659 33.41 4.41 15.10
N GLY A 660 33.54 5.19 16.18
CA GLY A 660 32.37 5.63 16.96
C GLY A 660 31.40 6.51 16.17
N ASP A 661 31.93 7.34 15.27
CA ASP A 661 31.12 8.25 14.45
C ASP A 661 30.49 7.55 13.24
N ARG A 662 29.19 7.82 12.98
CA ARG A 662 28.43 7.20 11.88
C ARG A 662 29.05 7.46 10.50
N ALA A 663 29.49 8.69 10.23
CA ALA A 663 30.06 9.05 8.92
C ALA A 663 31.41 8.34 8.70
N GLU A 664 32.20 8.18 9.76
CA GLU A 664 33.44 7.39 9.71
C GLU A 664 33.17 5.90 9.47
N VAL A 665 32.13 5.31 10.08
CA VAL A 665 31.70 3.93 9.80
C VAL A 665 31.34 3.76 8.32
N ILE A 666 30.48 4.65 7.78
CA ILE A 666 30.05 4.60 6.38
C ILE A 666 31.24 4.79 5.44
N THR A 667 32.18 5.66 5.78
CA THR A 667 33.41 5.86 4.99
C THR A 667 34.29 4.61 4.97
N ALA A 668 34.47 3.95 6.11
CA ALA A 668 35.24 2.71 6.21
C ALA A 668 34.58 1.58 5.41
N LEU A 669 33.26 1.40 5.55
CA LEU A 669 32.49 0.43 4.78
C LEU A 669 32.56 0.71 3.28
N SER A 670 32.38 1.97 2.87
CA SER A 670 32.43 2.38 1.46
C SER A 670 33.78 2.07 0.84
N ARG A 671 34.88 2.27 1.58
CA ARG A 671 36.22 1.88 1.12
C ARG A 671 36.35 0.36 0.96
N TRP A 672 35.77 -0.41 1.88
CA TRP A 672 35.77 -1.86 1.80
C TRP A 672 34.89 -2.38 0.66
N THR A 673 33.71 -1.80 0.39
CA THR A 673 32.81 -2.30 -0.66
C THR A 673 33.16 -1.84 -2.08
N ALA A 674 33.82 -0.68 -2.25
CA ALA A 674 33.97 0.00 -3.55
C ALA A 674 34.53 -0.86 -4.71
N ASN A 675 35.41 -1.81 -4.41
CA ASN A 675 36.03 -2.69 -5.41
C ASN A 675 35.50 -4.12 -5.39
N ARG A 676 34.33 -4.36 -4.77
CA ARG A 676 33.72 -5.68 -4.61
C ARG A 676 32.35 -5.71 -5.27
N ASP A 677 31.95 -6.87 -5.76
CA ASP A 677 30.61 -7.08 -6.31
C ASP A 677 29.55 -6.95 -5.20
N LYS A 678 28.43 -6.29 -5.52
CA LYS A 678 27.36 -6.01 -4.55
C LYS A 678 26.70 -7.28 -4.01
N HIS A 679 26.58 -8.34 -4.82
CA HIS A 679 26.00 -9.61 -4.40
C HIS A 679 26.96 -10.39 -3.50
N GLU A 680 28.26 -10.36 -3.79
CA GLU A 680 29.28 -10.97 -2.93
C GLU A 680 29.32 -10.30 -1.55
N VAL A 681 29.28 -8.96 -1.51
CA VAL A 681 29.22 -8.20 -0.25
C VAL A 681 27.99 -8.61 0.57
N ALA A 682 26.81 -8.58 -0.05
CA ALA A 682 25.57 -8.94 0.63
C ALA A 682 25.60 -10.39 1.15
N ALA A 683 26.02 -11.35 0.33
CA ALA A 683 26.08 -12.76 0.72
C ALA A 683 27.04 -13.01 1.89
N ARG A 684 28.20 -12.35 1.93
CA ARG A 684 29.16 -12.47 3.05
C ARG A 684 28.58 -11.95 4.36
N LEU A 685 27.92 -10.79 4.34
CA LEU A 685 27.31 -10.19 5.52
C LEU A 685 26.10 -10.99 6.02
N GLN A 686 25.24 -11.43 5.10
CA GLN A 686 24.10 -12.30 5.41
C GLN A 686 24.54 -13.64 6.01
N GLY A 687 25.67 -14.20 5.55
CA GLY A 687 26.28 -15.40 6.14
C GLY A 687 26.75 -15.23 7.59
N LEU A 688 26.90 -13.99 8.06
CA LEU A 688 27.21 -13.64 9.45
C LEU A 688 25.98 -13.13 10.23
N GLY A 689 24.78 -13.19 9.62
CA GLY A 689 23.54 -12.68 10.21
C GLY A 689 23.42 -11.15 10.22
N VAL A 690 24.27 -10.43 9.46
CA VAL A 690 24.19 -8.98 9.29
C VAL A 690 23.32 -8.67 8.07
N ALA A 691 22.26 -7.89 8.28
CA ALA A 691 21.29 -7.58 7.24
C ALA A 691 21.93 -6.72 6.15
N ALA A 692 22.07 -7.27 4.95
CA ALA A 692 22.65 -6.60 3.80
C ALA A 692 22.01 -7.04 2.48
N ALA A 693 21.96 -6.14 1.50
CA ALA A 693 21.42 -6.44 0.18
C ALA A 693 22.02 -5.59 -0.94
N PRO A 694 22.17 -6.16 -2.15
CA PRO A 694 22.47 -5.38 -3.33
C PRO A 694 21.30 -4.45 -3.67
N MET A 695 21.61 -3.26 -4.18
CA MET A 695 20.60 -2.40 -4.80
C MET A 695 20.19 -3.01 -6.14
N ASN A 696 18.94 -3.45 -6.22
CA ASN A 696 18.32 -3.98 -7.43
C ASN A 696 17.65 -2.86 -8.22
N ARG A 697 17.66 -2.97 -9.54
CA ARG A 697 16.78 -2.25 -10.47
C ARG A 697 15.63 -3.15 -10.88
N ALA A 698 14.62 -2.60 -11.58
CA ALA A 698 13.47 -3.38 -12.04
C ALA A 698 13.87 -4.68 -12.78
N ALA A 699 14.86 -4.64 -13.67
CA ALA A 699 15.36 -5.82 -14.37
C ALA A 699 16.02 -6.85 -13.42
N ASP A 700 16.72 -6.38 -12.39
CA ASP A 700 17.38 -7.25 -11.41
C ASP A 700 16.34 -7.98 -10.53
N VAL A 701 15.19 -7.33 -10.23
CA VAL A 701 14.11 -7.94 -9.43
C VAL A 701 13.55 -9.19 -10.09
N ALA A 702 13.29 -9.16 -11.40
CA ALA A 702 12.78 -10.34 -12.11
C ALA A 702 13.82 -11.47 -12.19
N ALA A 703 15.11 -11.13 -12.11
CA ALA A 703 16.21 -12.08 -12.14
C ALA A 703 16.64 -12.56 -10.73
N ASP A 704 16.04 -12.01 -9.66
CA ASP A 704 16.43 -12.34 -8.30
C ASP A 704 16.17 -13.83 -7.98
N PRO A 705 17.16 -14.57 -7.43
CA PRO A 705 17.02 -16.00 -7.18
C PRO A 705 15.86 -16.37 -6.25
N GLN A 706 15.53 -15.50 -5.29
CA GLN A 706 14.42 -15.73 -4.36
C GLN A 706 13.07 -15.56 -5.06
N ILE A 707 12.93 -14.49 -5.85
CA ILE A 707 11.72 -14.20 -6.65
C ILE A 707 11.43 -15.34 -7.64
N ILE A 708 12.47 -15.86 -8.31
CA ILE A 708 12.36 -16.99 -9.24
C ILE A 708 11.99 -18.27 -8.48
N SER A 709 12.71 -18.60 -7.41
CA SER A 709 12.48 -19.84 -6.63
C SER A 709 11.05 -19.93 -6.11
N ARG A 710 10.50 -18.81 -5.66
CA ARG A 710 9.15 -18.72 -5.10
C ARG A 710 8.08 -18.46 -6.16
N ARG A 711 8.49 -18.21 -7.40
CA ARG A 711 7.64 -17.99 -8.57
C ARG A 711 6.64 -16.87 -8.33
N LEU A 712 7.10 -15.77 -7.74
CA LEU A 712 6.28 -14.59 -7.47
C LEU A 712 5.69 -14.03 -8.78
N LEU A 713 6.52 -14.00 -9.82
CA LEU A 713 6.21 -13.47 -11.14
C LEU A 713 6.02 -14.60 -12.16
N THR A 714 5.16 -14.34 -13.14
CA THR A 714 5.02 -15.15 -14.36
C THR A 714 4.77 -14.24 -15.56
N ASP A 715 4.94 -14.76 -16.77
CA ASP A 715 4.76 -13.98 -17.99
C ASP A 715 3.28 -13.89 -18.36
N MET A 716 2.73 -12.68 -18.35
CA MET A 716 1.42 -12.39 -18.91
C MET A 716 1.57 -11.99 -20.38
N VAL A 717 0.82 -12.65 -21.27
CA VAL A 717 0.78 -12.35 -22.69
C VAL A 717 -0.44 -11.47 -22.99
N HIS A 718 -0.22 -10.32 -23.62
CA HIS A 718 -1.30 -9.44 -24.08
C HIS A 718 -1.32 -9.38 -25.61
N PRO A 719 -2.46 -9.57 -26.29
CA PRO A 719 -2.54 -9.57 -27.76
C PRO A 719 -2.12 -8.27 -28.47
N LEU A 720 -1.94 -7.18 -27.73
CA LEU A 720 -1.65 -5.84 -28.26
C LEU A 720 -0.23 -5.38 -27.89
N LEU A 721 0.56 -6.23 -27.24
CA LEU A 721 1.91 -5.93 -26.80
C LEU A 721 2.87 -6.96 -27.39
N ASP A 722 4.01 -6.48 -27.89
CA ASP A 722 4.97 -7.31 -28.62
C ASP A 722 5.73 -8.30 -27.74
N THR A 723 5.76 -8.07 -26.43
CA THR A 723 6.51 -8.86 -25.46
C THR A 723 5.65 -9.22 -24.26
N PRO A 724 5.78 -10.43 -23.71
CA PRO A 724 5.20 -10.76 -22.42
C PRO A 724 5.64 -9.79 -21.32
N ILE A 725 4.80 -9.60 -20.31
CA ILE A 725 5.07 -8.73 -19.17
C ILE A 725 5.13 -9.58 -17.89
N PRO A 726 6.23 -9.49 -17.10
CA PRO A 726 6.26 -10.09 -15.77
C PRO A 726 5.09 -9.58 -14.94
N SER A 727 4.31 -10.48 -14.36
CA SER A 727 3.09 -10.18 -13.63
C SER A 727 3.00 -11.01 -12.37
N GLU A 728 2.45 -10.42 -11.31
CA GLU A 728 2.24 -11.08 -10.02
C GLU A 728 1.33 -12.30 -10.16
N THR A 729 1.69 -13.41 -9.50
CA THR A 729 0.91 -14.65 -9.55
C THR A 729 -0.22 -14.73 -8.53
N GLY A 730 -0.26 -13.81 -7.57
CA GLY A 730 -1.22 -13.74 -6.47
C GLY A 730 -0.67 -12.88 -5.32
N PRO A 731 -1.45 -12.66 -4.24
CA PRO A 731 -1.04 -11.83 -3.12
C PRO A 731 0.00 -12.48 -2.20
N ALA A 732 0.05 -13.82 -2.17
CA ALA A 732 1.01 -14.64 -1.45
C ALA A 732 0.92 -16.09 -1.97
N PRO A 733 1.92 -16.96 -1.69
CA PRO A 733 1.79 -18.39 -1.91
C PRO A 733 0.75 -19.00 -0.96
N TYR A 734 -0.30 -19.54 -1.55
CA TYR A 734 -1.32 -20.37 -0.90
C TYR A 734 -1.08 -21.85 -1.22
N VAL A 735 -1.57 -22.75 -0.36
CA VAL A 735 -1.61 -24.19 -0.64
C VAL A 735 -2.90 -24.56 -1.37
N GLY A 736 -4.04 -24.03 -0.92
CA GLY A 736 -5.37 -24.36 -1.44
C GLY A 736 -5.87 -23.43 -2.54
N ILE A 737 -5.61 -22.12 -2.43
CA ILE A 737 -6.08 -21.12 -3.40
C ILE A 737 -5.16 -21.09 -4.65
N PRO A 738 -5.70 -21.27 -5.87
CA PRO A 738 -4.90 -21.26 -7.08
C PRO A 738 -4.44 -19.84 -7.46
N ARG A 739 -3.37 -19.78 -8.26
CA ARG A 739 -2.82 -18.53 -8.81
C ARG A 739 -3.80 -17.82 -9.75
N SER A 740 -3.56 -16.52 -9.98
CA SER A 740 -4.33 -15.70 -10.94
C SER A 740 -4.21 -16.24 -12.37
N GLU A 741 -5.30 -16.12 -13.14
CA GLU A 741 -5.36 -16.56 -14.54
C GLU A 741 -4.70 -15.56 -15.52
N LEU A 742 -4.53 -14.31 -15.09
CA LEU A 742 -3.89 -13.23 -15.85
C LEU A 742 -4.49 -13.02 -17.26
N ARG A 743 -5.83 -12.99 -17.37
CA ARG A 743 -6.52 -12.63 -18.62
C ARG A 743 -6.14 -11.19 -19.02
N PRO A 744 -5.89 -10.90 -20.31
CA PRO A 744 -5.47 -9.57 -20.77
C PRO A 744 -6.44 -8.47 -20.33
N ALA A 745 -5.90 -7.28 -20.02
CA ALA A 745 -6.71 -6.11 -19.72
C ALA A 745 -7.54 -5.69 -20.94
N PRO A 746 -8.79 -5.24 -20.75
CA PRO A 746 -9.68 -4.93 -21.86
C PRO A 746 -9.41 -3.56 -22.51
N MET A 747 -9.76 -3.41 -23.78
CA MET A 747 -9.92 -2.12 -24.46
C MET A 747 -11.17 -1.38 -23.97
N PRO A 748 -11.27 -0.04 -24.16
CA PRO A 748 -12.39 0.74 -23.64
C PRO A 748 -13.73 0.30 -24.22
N GLY A 749 -14.64 -0.17 -23.36
CA GLY A 749 -15.96 -0.66 -23.78
C GLY A 749 -15.93 -1.95 -24.60
N GLU A 750 -14.83 -2.71 -24.56
CA GLU A 750 -14.69 -3.99 -25.29
C GLU A 750 -15.81 -4.98 -24.96
N HIS A 751 -16.28 -4.96 -23.70
CA HIS A 751 -17.24 -5.92 -23.19
C HIS A 751 -18.65 -5.35 -23.05
N THR A 752 -18.92 -4.12 -23.52
CA THR A 752 -20.21 -3.43 -23.35
C THR A 752 -21.41 -4.27 -23.77
N ARG A 753 -21.37 -4.86 -24.97
CA ARG A 753 -22.47 -5.69 -25.50
C ARG A 753 -22.68 -6.94 -24.64
N MET A 754 -21.58 -7.60 -24.26
CA MET A 754 -21.59 -8.82 -23.44
C MET A 754 -22.20 -8.56 -22.06
N VAL A 755 -21.76 -7.50 -21.38
CA VAL A 755 -22.27 -7.11 -20.06
C VAL A 755 -23.75 -6.75 -20.14
N CYS A 756 -24.16 -5.93 -21.12
CA CYS A 756 -25.56 -5.53 -21.29
C CYS A 756 -26.49 -6.73 -21.57
N GLN A 757 -26.03 -7.72 -22.34
CA GLN A 757 -26.80 -8.94 -22.60
C GLN A 757 -26.89 -9.82 -21.36
N LYS A 758 -25.75 -10.14 -20.73
CA LYS A 758 -25.70 -11.11 -19.63
C LYS A 758 -26.26 -10.55 -18.32
N ALA A 759 -25.88 -9.32 -17.95
CA ALA A 759 -26.27 -8.74 -16.67
C ALA A 759 -27.62 -8.02 -16.72
N LEU A 760 -28.00 -7.43 -17.86
CA LEU A 760 -29.21 -6.62 -17.99
C LEU A 760 -30.28 -7.22 -18.91
N GLY A 761 -30.01 -8.35 -19.57
CA GLY A 761 -30.97 -9.00 -20.46
C GLY A 761 -31.37 -8.18 -21.68
N LEU A 762 -30.54 -7.21 -22.10
CA LEU A 762 -30.85 -6.35 -23.24
C LEU A 762 -30.66 -7.07 -24.58
N SER A 763 -31.61 -6.88 -25.50
CA SER A 763 -31.47 -7.32 -26.89
C SER A 763 -30.43 -6.49 -27.65
N ALA A 764 -29.90 -7.05 -28.74
CA ALA A 764 -28.96 -6.35 -29.62
C ALA A 764 -29.51 -4.99 -30.09
N ALA A 765 -30.79 -4.94 -30.49
CA ALA A 765 -31.43 -3.71 -30.97
C ALA A 765 -31.54 -2.62 -29.88
N GLN A 766 -31.80 -3.00 -28.62
CA GLN A 766 -31.79 -2.04 -27.51
C GLN A 766 -30.39 -1.49 -27.27
N ILE A 767 -29.38 -2.35 -27.32
CA ILE A 767 -27.98 -1.95 -27.13
C ILE A 767 -27.54 -1.00 -28.26
N ASP A 768 -27.87 -1.31 -29.50
CA ASP A 768 -27.58 -0.45 -30.66
C ASP A 768 -28.25 0.92 -30.53
N GLY A 769 -29.50 0.96 -30.06
CA GLY A 769 -30.21 2.21 -29.77
C GLY A 769 -29.51 3.04 -28.69
N LEU A 770 -29.05 2.42 -27.61
CA LEU A 770 -28.33 3.08 -26.51
C LEU A 770 -26.93 3.56 -26.92
N ILE A 771 -26.27 2.86 -27.83
CA ILE A 771 -24.98 3.31 -28.42
C ILE A 771 -25.22 4.53 -29.31
N ALA A 772 -26.25 4.49 -30.17
CA ALA A 772 -26.60 5.61 -31.03
C ALA A 772 -27.02 6.86 -30.24
N ASP A 773 -27.65 6.68 -29.08
CA ASP A 773 -28.05 7.73 -28.12
C ASP A 773 -26.86 8.25 -27.28
N GLY A 774 -25.68 7.62 -27.35
CA GLY A 774 -24.49 8.00 -26.60
C GLY A 774 -24.49 7.58 -25.13
N ALA A 775 -25.49 6.82 -24.68
CA ALA A 775 -25.52 6.25 -23.33
C ALA A 775 -24.47 5.14 -23.15
N LEU A 776 -24.23 4.37 -24.21
CA LEU A 776 -23.24 3.31 -24.27
C LEU A 776 -22.19 3.61 -25.35
N PHE A 777 -21.00 3.02 -25.21
CA PHE A 777 -20.06 2.92 -26.33
C PHE A 777 -19.35 1.57 -26.33
N THR A 778 -18.82 1.18 -27.48
CA THR A 778 -18.07 -0.05 -27.67
C THR A 778 -16.69 0.25 -28.24
N TYR A 779 -15.72 -0.62 -27.94
CA TYR A 779 -14.47 -0.62 -28.68
C TYR A 779 -14.73 -0.96 -30.15
N GLU A 780 -14.30 -0.10 -31.08
CA GLU A 780 -14.26 -0.41 -32.50
C GLU A 780 -12.84 -0.82 -32.87
N ASN A 781 -12.66 -2.08 -33.29
CA ASN A 781 -11.35 -2.55 -33.73
C ASN A 781 -10.97 -1.86 -35.03
N GLN A 782 -9.86 -1.12 -35.06
CA GLN A 782 -9.43 -0.37 -36.25
C GLN A 782 -9.14 -1.27 -37.46
N SER A 783 -8.94 -2.58 -37.27
CA SER A 783 -8.78 -3.55 -38.36
C SER A 783 -10.08 -3.91 -39.10
N GLU A 784 -11.27 -3.58 -38.57
CA GLU A 784 -12.54 -3.78 -39.28
C GLU A 784 -12.92 -2.57 -40.16
N LYS A 785 -12.32 -1.40 -39.91
CA LYS A 785 -12.30 -0.30 -40.87
C LYS A 785 -11.14 -0.54 -41.82
N GLY A 786 -11.37 -1.38 -42.84
CA GLY A 786 -10.52 -1.40 -44.02
C GLY A 786 -10.33 0.03 -44.51
N LEU A 787 -9.19 0.63 -44.17
CA LEU A 787 -8.68 1.88 -44.70
C LEU A 787 -7.29 1.56 -45.27
N PRO A 788 -7.01 2.05 -46.48
CA PRO A 788 -6.03 1.50 -47.42
C PRO A 788 -4.57 1.57 -46.96
#